data_AF-A0A0H2RS96-F1
#
_entry.id   AF-A0A0H2RS96-F1
#
_cell.length_a   1.000
_cell.length_b   1.000
_cell.length_c   1.000
_cell.angle_alpha   90.00
_cell.angle_beta   90.00
_cell.angle_gamma   90.00
#
_symmetry.space_group_name_H-M   'P 1'
#
loop_
_entity.id
_entity.type
_entity.pdbx_description
1 polymer ?
#
loop_
_entity_poly.entity_id
_entity_poly.type
_entity_poly.pdbx_seq_one_letter_code
_entity_poly.pdbx_strand_id
1 'polypeptide(L)'
;MVAYLPLVRGILSILLFSCFAAAQTNLPSWPLAVKGPFFNSWYRGGEHATSLPNTWPVNWSAHEMGWYCAIIVDEIPYRLMGGISEIGDPQIATATQLGVELTPTRTIFAMQAGPMLVNLTFFSPVTPADLTRQSMPFSYLYSTVVSSDSSNHSVRIYSDIVADWISGDDSLPVTAAGSIENDTVILSTQLQNSIGSTVIGGRASDATAFYSIKMSNASNVSYQIGSDLRSSAINSSNLANTVQSSALNTRVYFLFTKSTANELGMLVDLGSVSSRPASTVWSIGVYRDPVVLFGTLSGELQNRSSYFMANFSTPQEVISFFLDDFENAVIFADDFDAKLISDANLISSTYRDLVIPFVRQILGTIDITISMNSDGSWNTTDVLAFMYDLGMLGANGANPVDILYAAFPAFLYLNPEIGGHLLRPLLQLQDSSLYTQAYAAQNLGVGYPNVSVHNYVHNFGIEDSASMIIMSLAYLQASGDDSLVSQHYNLLKGWSNYLVSTALNPGTQTTSSSDFITMVNQTNLSLKGIIGIAAMANISDHLGNSADSSRFQAIASSYIKQWQSLATSSGNERLTSAFGEQDSGGLIYNLCADKLLNMNLVSDEIYQMQSSFYKMQFSSSLNALGMPLDSSNPNITRADWIMFSAAAVGDNSTRDDMITAVHQYMSSGVNSLPLGPLYDPITGLVTGGSSSPAMGAMFAMLAVQNAGASTGSNGAPATSSDFTTRKSPSTKIIVEAVIGGVVGALMLFACIYKVYLRRGASRRGGSKGRPTPYAGVDPHTDIAFAKMPEAQIFRSEKNRGTFAYPHLDRLPTNPQSILPTNSELSLSTSYTSSPTVLRQTEAETDATASRSAQAAIVSAFTQILSLLAANRDNAEPGASVSVPPPTYAEH
;
A
#
# COMPACT_ATOMS: atom_id res chain seq x y z
N MET A 1 18.15 -28.77 -18.46
CA MET A 1 18.84 -28.39 -17.20
C MET A 1 18.28 -27.11 -16.58
N VAL A 2 17.78 -26.13 -17.37
CA VAL A 2 17.19 -24.87 -16.84
C VAL A 2 15.88 -25.09 -16.05
N ALA A 3 15.03 -26.05 -16.45
CA ALA A 3 13.74 -26.36 -15.81
C ALA A 3 13.79 -26.97 -14.37
N TYR A 4 14.92 -26.85 -13.68
CA TYR A 4 15.11 -27.34 -12.30
C TYR A 4 15.49 -26.23 -11.31
N LEU A 5 15.79 -25.01 -11.76
CA LEU A 5 16.20 -23.91 -10.87
C LEU A 5 15.12 -23.50 -9.83
N PRO A 6 13.85 -23.22 -10.21
CA PRO A 6 12.82 -22.84 -9.24
C PRO A 6 12.49 -24.00 -8.29
N LEU A 7 12.52 -25.24 -8.79
CA LEU A 7 12.21 -26.45 -8.01
C LEU A 7 13.31 -26.76 -6.97
N VAL A 8 14.58 -26.50 -7.29
CA VAL A 8 15.70 -26.58 -6.33
C VAL A 8 15.67 -25.41 -5.34
N ARG A 9 15.28 -24.20 -5.77
CA ARG A 9 15.05 -23.06 -4.87
C ARG A 9 13.93 -23.36 -3.87
N GLY A 10 12.78 -23.89 -4.29
CA GLY A 10 11.67 -24.25 -3.40
C GLY A 10 12.06 -25.24 -2.29
N ILE A 11 12.88 -26.25 -2.63
CA ILE A 11 13.45 -27.19 -1.64
C ILE A 11 14.38 -26.46 -0.66
N LEU A 12 15.27 -25.58 -1.15
CA LEU A 12 16.16 -24.79 -0.29
C LEU A 12 15.38 -23.86 0.62
N SER A 13 14.39 -23.13 0.10
CA SER A 13 13.60 -22.16 0.86
C SER A 13 12.85 -22.82 2.02
N ILE A 14 12.13 -23.92 1.79
CA ILE A 14 11.36 -24.56 2.87
C ILE A 14 12.28 -25.15 3.97
N LEU A 15 13.45 -25.67 3.59
CA LEU A 15 14.45 -26.17 4.54
C LEU A 15 15.26 -25.06 5.24
N LEU A 16 15.37 -23.87 4.63
CA LEU A 16 16.02 -22.69 5.25
C LEU A 16 15.08 -21.94 6.19
N PHE A 17 13.80 -21.77 5.84
CA PHE A 17 12.78 -21.16 6.70
C PHE A 17 12.68 -21.86 8.07
N SER A 18 12.74 -23.20 8.07
CA SER A 18 12.70 -24.01 9.30
C SER A 18 13.98 -23.93 10.15
N CYS A 19 15.06 -23.32 9.65
CA CYS A 19 16.29 -23.03 10.40
C CYS A 19 16.51 -21.53 10.71
N PHE A 20 15.85 -20.62 9.99
CA PHE A 20 15.97 -19.17 10.15
C PHE A 20 14.59 -18.49 10.22
N ALA A 21 13.92 -18.64 11.36
CA ALA A 21 13.03 -17.60 11.85
C ALA A 21 13.89 -16.40 12.30
N ALA A 22 14.42 -15.65 11.34
CA ALA A 22 14.94 -14.31 11.62
C ALA A 22 13.77 -13.46 12.14
N ALA A 23 14.01 -12.62 13.15
CA ALA A 23 13.00 -11.68 13.62
C ALA A 23 12.75 -10.65 12.50
N GLN A 24 11.69 -10.87 11.72
CA GLN A 24 11.31 -9.94 10.67
C GLN A 24 10.71 -8.69 11.31
N THR A 25 11.04 -7.53 10.72
CA THR A 25 10.47 -6.24 11.07
C THR A 25 8.94 -6.32 11.12
N ASN A 26 8.37 -5.91 12.26
CA ASN A 26 6.92 -5.83 12.42
C ASN A 26 6.38 -4.82 11.41
N LEU A 27 5.32 -5.17 10.69
CA LEU A 27 4.69 -4.29 9.70
C LEU A 27 3.21 -4.09 10.04
N PRO A 28 2.65 -2.91 9.75
CA PRO A 28 1.26 -2.61 10.07
C PRO A 28 0.30 -3.37 9.16
N SER A 29 0.72 -3.70 7.94
CA SER A 29 0.04 -4.65 7.07
C SER A 29 1.00 -5.21 6.01
N TRP A 30 0.59 -6.30 5.38
CA TRP A 30 1.39 -7.07 4.45
C TRP A 30 0.63 -7.19 3.12
N PRO A 31 1.17 -6.71 1.99
CA PRO A 31 0.45 -6.73 0.72
C PRO A 31 0.25 -8.16 0.21
N LEU A 32 -0.99 -8.53 -0.11
CA LEU A 32 -1.32 -9.84 -0.67
C LEU A 32 -1.52 -9.73 -2.19
N ALA A 33 -2.52 -8.95 -2.61
CA ALA A 33 -2.80 -8.70 -4.02
C ALA A 33 -2.96 -7.18 -4.22
N VAL A 34 -1.96 -6.54 -4.82
CA VAL A 34 -1.91 -5.08 -4.95
C VAL A 34 -1.40 -4.70 -6.35
N LYS A 35 -2.34 -4.47 -7.29
CA LYS A 35 -2.09 -4.22 -8.72
C LYS A 35 -3.15 -3.27 -9.31
N GLY A 36 -3.07 -2.00 -8.91
CA GLY A 36 -3.96 -0.91 -9.34
C GLY A 36 -4.96 -0.49 -8.26
N PRO A 37 -5.57 0.71 -8.36
CA PRO A 37 -6.21 1.41 -7.23
C PRO A 37 -7.30 0.63 -6.50
N PHE A 38 -8.05 -0.21 -7.23
CA PHE A 38 -9.17 -0.99 -6.71
C PHE A 38 -8.86 -2.49 -6.58
N PHE A 39 -7.66 -2.92 -6.95
CA PHE A 39 -7.20 -4.29 -6.74
C PHE A 39 -6.14 -4.30 -5.65
N ASN A 40 -6.63 -4.24 -4.41
CA ASN A 40 -5.85 -3.84 -3.24
C ASN A 40 -6.30 -4.68 -2.03
N SER A 41 -5.47 -5.63 -1.60
CA SER A 41 -5.76 -6.57 -0.52
C SER A 41 -4.52 -6.85 0.33
N TRP A 42 -4.71 -6.84 1.65
CA TRP A 42 -3.66 -6.82 2.67
C TRP A 42 -4.01 -7.71 3.86
N TYR A 43 -3.00 -8.29 4.47
CA TYR A 43 -3.08 -8.96 5.77
C TYR A 43 -2.69 -7.99 6.89
N ARG A 44 -3.53 -7.86 7.92
CA ARG A 44 -3.34 -6.86 9.00
C ARG A 44 -2.27 -7.30 10.00
N GLY A 45 -1.38 -6.37 10.34
CA GLY A 45 -0.39 -6.51 11.40
C GLY A 45 -0.64 -5.55 12.57
N GLY A 46 0.43 -5.23 13.30
CA GLY A 46 0.39 -4.36 14.49
C GLY A 46 -0.67 -4.79 15.52
N GLU A 47 -1.46 -3.82 16.00
CA GLU A 47 -2.48 -4.02 17.05
C GLU A 47 -3.52 -5.10 16.71
N HIS A 48 -3.78 -5.33 15.42
CA HIS A 48 -4.72 -6.35 14.95
C HIS A 48 -4.04 -7.60 14.36
N ALA A 49 -2.74 -7.79 14.62
CA ALA A 49 -1.98 -8.95 14.15
C ALA A 49 -2.60 -10.27 14.65
N THR A 50 -3.08 -11.06 13.71
CA THR A 50 -3.73 -12.36 13.93
C THR A 50 -3.30 -13.29 12.81
N SER A 51 -2.78 -14.48 13.11
CA SER A 51 -2.21 -15.39 12.08
C SER A 51 -3.15 -15.61 10.89
N LEU A 52 -2.62 -15.74 9.67
CA LEU A 52 -3.39 -15.80 8.41
C LEU A 52 -4.60 -16.77 8.41
N PRO A 53 -4.55 -17.98 9.02
CA PRO A 53 -5.72 -18.87 9.12
C PRO A 53 -6.87 -18.39 10.02
N ASN A 54 -6.69 -17.32 10.78
CA ASN A 54 -7.63 -16.83 11.80
C ASN A 54 -8.20 -15.45 11.43
N THR A 55 -7.92 -14.91 10.25
CA THR A 55 -8.35 -13.57 9.83
C THR A 55 -8.66 -13.49 8.34
N TRP A 56 -9.46 -12.51 7.95
CA TRP A 56 -9.73 -12.19 6.55
C TRP A 56 -8.74 -11.13 6.04
N PRO A 57 -8.27 -11.22 4.79
CA PRO A 57 -7.67 -10.08 4.13
C PRO A 57 -8.62 -8.88 4.10
N VAL A 58 -8.06 -7.67 4.12
CA VAL A 58 -8.80 -6.41 3.99
C VAL A 58 -8.24 -5.54 2.87
N ASN A 59 -9.04 -4.64 2.33
CA ASN A 59 -8.50 -3.55 1.50
C ASN A 59 -7.90 -2.43 2.37
N TRP A 60 -7.27 -1.44 1.74
CA TRP A 60 -6.69 -0.26 2.42
C TRP A 60 -7.65 0.47 3.37
N SER A 61 -8.96 0.43 3.08
CA SER A 61 -10.04 1.02 3.89
C SER A 61 -10.66 0.05 4.92
N ALA A 62 -9.95 -1.02 5.29
CA ALA A 62 -10.33 -2.00 6.31
C ALA A 62 -11.59 -2.86 6.01
N HIS A 63 -12.15 -2.82 4.80
CA HIS A 63 -13.23 -3.72 4.42
C HIS A 63 -12.69 -5.12 4.11
N GLU A 64 -13.36 -6.16 4.61
CA GLU A 64 -13.00 -7.56 4.34
C GLU A 64 -13.06 -7.86 2.83
N MET A 65 -12.10 -8.67 2.40
CA MET A 65 -11.94 -9.17 1.03
C MET A 65 -11.97 -10.69 1.11
N GLY A 66 -13.17 -11.29 1.08
CA GLY A 66 -13.35 -12.73 1.24
C GLY A 66 -12.51 -13.54 0.25
N TRP A 67 -11.50 -14.20 0.81
CA TRP A 67 -10.54 -15.04 0.12
C TRP A 67 -10.10 -16.14 1.09
N TYR A 68 -10.46 -17.38 0.77
CA TYR A 68 -10.29 -18.53 1.65
C TYR A 68 -9.28 -19.52 1.06
N CYS A 69 -8.50 -20.19 1.91
CA CYS A 69 -7.66 -21.31 1.48
C CYS A 69 -7.55 -22.38 2.56
N ALA A 70 -7.67 -23.66 2.18
CA ALA A 70 -7.46 -24.81 3.05
C ALA A 70 -6.69 -25.93 2.33
N ILE A 71 -5.92 -26.70 3.09
CA ILE A 71 -5.23 -27.92 2.64
C ILE A 71 -5.84 -29.13 3.35
N ILE A 72 -6.09 -30.21 2.62
CA ILE A 72 -6.54 -31.49 3.14
C ILE A 72 -5.38 -32.46 3.02
N VAL A 73 -4.92 -32.98 4.15
CA VAL A 73 -3.79 -33.93 4.26
C VAL A 73 -4.32 -35.23 4.84
N ASP A 74 -4.23 -36.33 4.10
CA ASP A 74 -4.74 -37.65 4.52
C ASP A 74 -6.19 -37.57 5.06
N GLU A 75 -7.06 -36.89 4.32
CA GLU A 75 -8.47 -36.61 4.66
C GLU A 75 -8.68 -35.64 5.85
N ILE A 76 -7.61 -35.15 6.49
CA ILE A 76 -7.69 -34.17 7.58
C ILE A 76 -7.55 -32.74 7.03
N PRO A 77 -8.56 -31.87 7.17
CA PRO A 77 -8.52 -30.49 6.69
C PRO A 77 -7.81 -29.54 7.68
N TYR A 78 -6.97 -28.65 7.13
CA TYR A 78 -6.31 -27.56 7.82
C TYR A 78 -6.52 -26.24 7.06
N ARG A 79 -6.92 -25.19 7.77
CA ARG A 79 -7.09 -23.86 7.19
C ARG A 79 -5.75 -23.15 7.02
N LEU A 80 -5.53 -22.54 5.85
CA LEU A 80 -4.34 -21.74 5.53
C LEU A 80 -4.64 -20.23 5.53
N MET A 81 -5.84 -19.83 5.12
CA MET A 81 -6.29 -18.43 5.05
C MET A 81 -7.81 -18.33 5.18
N GLY A 82 -8.29 -17.23 5.77
CA GLY A 82 -9.72 -16.90 5.91
C GLY A 82 -10.21 -17.12 7.34
N GLY A 83 -10.75 -16.08 7.96
CA GLY A 83 -11.20 -16.11 9.36
C GLY A 83 -12.38 -17.05 9.59
N ILE A 84 -12.71 -17.33 10.86
CA ILE A 84 -13.98 -17.98 11.21
C ILE A 84 -15.02 -16.87 11.37
N SER A 85 -15.72 -16.50 10.30
CA SER A 85 -16.76 -15.45 10.38
C SER A 85 -18.17 -15.98 10.57
N GLU A 86 -18.48 -17.20 10.11
CA GLU A 86 -19.87 -17.53 9.73
C GLU A 86 -20.46 -18.84 10.26
N ILE A 87 -21.80 -18.84 10.40
CA ILE A 87 -22.61 -20.05 10.51
C ILE A 87 -22.66 -20.70 9.12
N GLY A 88 -21.96 -21.82 8.95
CA GLY A 88 -21.81 -22.52 7.66
C GLY A 88 -20.33 -22.78 7.32
N ASP A 89 -19.41 -21.96 7.85
CA ASP A 89 -17.98 -22.18 7.70
C ASP A 89 -17.56 -23.49 8.39
N PRO A 90 -16.81 -24.36 7.70
CA PRO A 90 -16.38 -25.65 8.22
C PRO A 90 -15.40 -25.46 9.39
N GLN A 91 -15.76 -26.05 10.52
CA GLN A 91 -14.98 -26.01 11.77
C GLN A 91 -13.83 -27.02 11.70
N ILE A 92 -12.74 -26.60 11.07
CA ILE A 92 -11.53 -27.40 10.82
C ILE A 92 -10.35 -26.91 11.65
N ALA A 93 -9.29 -27.72 11.74
CA ALA A 93 -8.04 -27.29 12.34
C ALA A 93 -7.44 -26.11 11.57
N THR A 94 -6.69 -25.25 12.24
CA THR A 94 -5.87 -24.21 11.59
C THR A 94 -4.45 -24.73 11.39
N ALA A 95 -3.82 -24.37 10.28
CA ALA A 95 -2.40 -24.59 10.09
C ALA A 95 -1.61 -23.67 11.04
N THR A 96 -0.47 -24.15 11.56
CA THR A 96 0.40 -23.31 12.39
C THR A 96 1.24 -22.40 11.50
N GLN A 97 1.10 -21.09 11.64
CA GLN A 97 1.98 -20.13 10.98
C GLN A 97 3.36 -20.15 11.65
N LEU A 98 4.37 -20.58 10.89
CA LEU A 98 5.78 -20.66 11.32
C LEU A 98 6.50 -19.33 11.13
N GLY A 99 6.09 -18.55 10.13
CA GLY A 99 6.66 -17.24 9.83
C GLY A 99 6.02 -16.60 8.61
N VAL A 100 6.42 -15.37 8.34
CA VAL A 100 6.18 -14.65 7.10
C VAL A 100 7.52 -14.15 6.56
N GLU A 101 7.61 -13.91 5.25
CA GLU A 101 8.68 -13.16 4.59
C GLU A 101 8.04 -12.14 3.64
N LEU A 102 8.70 -11.00 3.48
CA LEU A 102 8.31 -9.95 2.54
C LEU A 102 9.48 -9.63 1.63
N THR A 103 9.24 -9.75 0.33
CA THR A 103 10.08 -9.18 -0.72
C THR A 103 9.31 -8.03 -1.39
N PRO A 104 9.99 -7.18 -2.18
CA PRO A 104 9.33 -6.11 -2.93
C PRO A 104 8.11 -6.60 -3.74
N THR A 105 8.20 -7.78 -4.34
CA THR A 105 7.13 -8.37 -5.18
C THR A 105 6.23 -9.39 -4.47
N ARG A 106 6.66 -10.02 -3.37
CA ARG A 106 5.98 -11.19 -2.77
C ARG A 106 5.83 -11.12 -1.27
N THR A 107 4.76 -11.73 -0.77
CA THR A 107 4.56 -12.03 0.66
C THR A 107 4.40 -13.54 0.80
N ILE A 108 5.24 -14.17 1.60
CA ILE A 108 5.35 -15.64 1.70
C ILE A 108 5.04 -16.04 3.14
N PHE A 109 3.99 -16.84 3.35
CA PHE A 109 3.66 -17.41 4.66
C PHE A 109 4.15 -18.86 4.73
N ALA A 110 5.03 -19.15 5.68
CA ALA A 110 5.46 -20.51 5.99
C ALA A 110 4.50 -21.11 7.02
N MET A 111 3.89 -22.24 6.68
CA MET A 111 2.81 -22.87 7.44
C MET A 111 3.10 -24.35 7.68
N GLN A 112 2.59 -24.91 8.78
CA GLN A 112 2.56 -26.35 9.05
C GLN A 112 1.11 -26.85 9.14
N ALA A 113 0.77 -27.84 8.31
CA ALA A 113 -0.53 -28.50 8.26
C ALA A 113 -0.34 -30.00 8.48
N GLY A 114 -0.45 -30.45 9.73
CA GLY A 114 -0.13 -31.83 10.12
C GLY A 114 1.32 -32.19 9.75
N PRO A 115 1.56 -33.27 8.99
CA PRO A 115 2.89 -33.66 8.52
C PRO A 115 3.42 -32.81 7.34
N MET A 116 2.65 -31.87 6.79
CA MET A 116 3.06 -31.08 5.62
C MET A 116 3.56 -29.68 6.00
N LEU A 117 4.65 -29.25 5.36
CA LEU A 117 5.06 -27.85 5.30
C LEU A 117 4.49 -27.23 4.03
N VAL A 118 3.92 -26.02 4.16
CA VAL A 118 3.28 -25.27 3.08
C VAL A 118 3.83 -23.85 3.06
N ASN A 119 4.44 -23.45 1.95
CA ASN A 119 4.69 -22.03 1.67
C ASN A 119 3.53 -21.51 0.83
N LEU A 120 2.70 -20.63 1.40
CA LEU A 120 1.62 -19.93 0.70
C LEU A 120 2.14 -18.55 0.28
N THR A 121 2.31 -18.34 -1.02
CA THR A 121 2.95 -17.14 -1.58
C THR A 121 1.95 -16.29 -2.35
N PHE A 122 1.86 -15.03 -1.96
CA PHE A 122 1.10 -13.98 -2.61
C PHE A 122 2.07 -13.14 -3.44
N PHE A 123 1.89 -13.13 -4.76
CA PHE A 123 2.85 -12.56 -5.70
C PHE A 123 2.16 -11.60 -6.66
N SER A 124 2.46 -10.30 -6.52
CA SER A 124 1.97 -9.24 -7.41
C SER A 124 3.13 -8.76 -8.29
N PRO A 125 3.16 -9.10 -9.60
CA PRO A 125 4.32 -8.82 -10.44
C PRO A 125 4.57 -7.32 -10.67
N VAL A 126 5.82 -6.93 -10.46
CA VAL A 126 6.34 -5.57 -10.69
C VAL A 126 7.25 -5.64 -11.91
N THR A 127 6.87 -4.94 -12.97
CA THR A 127 7.58 -4.95 -14.27
C THR A 127 7.60 -3.53 -14.87
N PRO A 128 8.20 -2.52 -14.22
CA PRO A 128 7.98 -1.10 -14.58
C PRO A 128 8.39 -0.72 -16.00
N ALA A 129 9.30 -1.49 -16.63
CA ALA A 129 9.75 -1.31 -18.01
C ALA A 129 8.86 -2.00 -19.08
N ASP A 130 7.89 -2.81 -18.67
CA ASP A 130 6.91 -3.47 -19.56
C ASP A 130 5.51 -2.99 -19.18
N LEU A 131 5.01 -1.97 -19.90
CA LEU A 131 3.71 -1.35 -19.61
C LEU A 131 2.54 -2.34 -19.79
N THR A 132 2.68 -3.35 -20.65
CA THR A 132 1.68 -4.41 -20.83
C THR A 132 1.58 -5.27 -19.57
N ARG A 133 2.69 -5.79 -19.04
CA ARG A 133 2.68 -6.57 -17.78
C ARG A 133 2.41 -5.72 -16.54
N GLN A 134 2.88 -4.47 -16.52
CA GLN A 134 2.70 -3.59 -15.38
C GLN A 134 1.22 -3.21 -15.19
N SER A 135 0.49 -2.95 -16.27
CA SER A 135 -0.93 -2.54 -16.24
C SER A 135 -1.95 -3.68 -16.10
N MET A 136 -1.54 -4.95 -16.15
CA MET A 136 -2.42 -6.09 -15.90
C MET A 136 -2.94 -6.11 -14.44
N PRO A 137 -4.26 -6.08 -14.19
CA PRO A 137 -4.82 -6.09 -12.84
C PRO A 137 -4.95 -7.52 -12.29
N PHE A 138 -3.85 -8.29 -12.37
CA PHE A 138 -3.78 -9.70 -11.96
C PHE A 138 -2.60 -9.96 -11.01
N SER A 139 -2.82 -10.84 -10.03
CA SER A 139 -1.85 -11.27 -9.03
C SER A 139 -1.93 -12.78 -8.88
N TYR A 140 -0.81 -13.44 -8.59
CA TYR A 140 -0.80 -14.87 -8.32
C TYR A 140 -0.98 -15.15 -6.82
N LEU A 141 -1.65 -16.25 -6.53
CA LEU A 141 -1.48 -17.01 -5.30
C LEU A 141 -0.90 -18.36 -5.69
N TYR A 142 0.21 -18.77 -5.09
CA TYR A 142 0.73 -20.11 -5.30
C TYR A 142 1.17 -20.77 -4.00
N SER A 143 0.98 -22.08 -3.95
CA SER A 143 1.45 -22.88 -2.82
C SER A 143 2.59 -23.79 -3.26
N THR A 144 3.51 -24.07 -2.34
CA THR A 144 4.49 -25.16 -2.47
C THR A 144 4.43 -26.01 -1.21
N VAL A 145 4.24 -27.32 -1.38
CA VAL A 145 3.97 -28.28 -0.31
C VAL A 145 5.00 -29.39 -0.33
N VAL A 146 5.52 -29.76 0.84
CA VAL A 146 6.46 -30.88 1.03
C VAL A 146 6.22 -31.58 2.36
N SER A 147 6.44 -32.90 2.42
CA SER A 147 6.37 -33.67 3.66
C SER A 147 7.52 -33.30 4.60
N SER A 148 7.20 -33.12 5.88
CA SER A 148 8.17 -32.88 6.96
C SER A 148 8.77 -34.16 7.56
N ASP A 149 8.08 -35.30 7.43
CA ASP A 149 8.51 -36.60 7.98
C ASP A 149 9.13 -37.53 6.92
N SER A 150 9.16 -37.10 5.65
CA SER A 150 9.55 -37.86 4.45
C SER A 150 8.63 -39.01 4.05
N SER A 151 7.45 -39.13 4.65
CA SER A 151 6.40 -40.06 4.23
C SER A 151 5.64 -39.56 2.99
N ASN A 152 4.86 -40.46 2.38
CA ASN A 152 3.92 -40.12 1.33
C ASN A 152 2.56 -39.76 1.94
N HIS A 153 2.03 -38.57 1.64
CA HIS A 153 0.70 -38.11 2.08
C HIS A 153 -0.19 -37.78 0.89
N SER A 154 -1.50 -38.01 1.03
CA SER A 154 -2.51 -37.55 0.07
C SER A 154 -2.81 -36.08 0.32
N VAL A 155 -2.62 -35.21 -0.68
CA VAL A 155 -2.74 -33.75 -0.52
C VAL A 155 -3.69 -33.15 -1.54
N ARG A 156 -4.69 -32.42 -1.05
CA ARG A 156 -5.58 -31.59 -1.86
C ARG A 156 -5.61 -30.16 -1.30
N ILE A 157 -5.73 -29.15 -2.15
CA ILE A 157 -5.81 -27.73 -1.72
C ILE A 157 -7.04 -27.09 -2.33
N TYR A 158 -7.86 -26.50 -1.48
CA TYR A 158 -9.05 -25.75 -1.85
C TYR A 158 -8.84 -24.25 -1.63
N SER A 159 -9.36 -23.42 -2.53
CA SER A 159 -9.43 -21.97 -2.36
C SER A 159 -10.67 -21.39 -3.06
N ASP A 160 -11.25 -20.33 -2.47
CA ASP A 160 -12.33 -19.54 -3.06
C ASP A 160 -12.12 -18.04 -2.88
N ILE A 161 -12.76 -17.28 -3.76
CA ILE A 161 -13.11 -15.87 -3.52
C ILE A 161 -14.63 -15.71 -3.56
N VAL A 162 -15.13 -14.60 -3.02
CA VAL A 162 -16.56 -14.24 -3.02
C VAL A 162 -16.78 -12.86 -3.67
N ALA A 163 -18.03 -12.38 -3.73
CA ALA A 163 -18.37 -11.09 -4.33
C ALA A 163 -17.84 -9.83 -3.60
N ASP A 164 -17.11 -9.98 -2.49
CA ASP A 164 -16.48 -8.87 -1.75
C ASP A 164 -15.48 -8.07 -2.61
N TRP A 165 -15.02 -8.62 -3.73
CA TRP A 165 -14.01 -8.01 -4.61
C TRP A 165 -14.55 -6.99 -5.64
N ILE A 166 -15.88 -6.82 -5.77
CA ILE A 166 -16.51 -6.06 -6.88
C ILE A 166 -17.45 -4.90 -6.49
N SER A 167 -17.75 -4.69 -5.21
CA SER A 167 -18.59 -3.56 -4.76
C SER A 167 -18.44 -3.32 -3.26
N GLY A 168 -18.48 -2.07 -2.82
CA GLY A 168 -18.63 -1.74 -1.40
C GLY A 168 -20.07 -1.84 -0.88
N ASP A 169 -21.06 -1.86 -1.77
CA ASP A 169 -22.46 -2.13 -1.42
C ASP A 169 -22.75 -3.62 -1.59
N ASP A 170 -22.81 -4.30 -0.45
CA ASP A 170 -23.05 -5.73 -0.32
C ASP A 170 -24.53 -6.12 -0.52
N SER A 171 -25.45 -5.16 -0.69
CA SER A 171 -26.87 -5.43 -0.98
C SER A 171 -27.15 -5.66 -2.47
N LEU A 172 -26.24 -5.21 -3.35
CA LEU A 172 -26.44 -5.25 -4.80
C LEU A 172 -26.38 -6.69 -5.35
N PRO A 173 -27.26 -7.05 -6.30
CA PRO A 173 -27.31 -8.38 -6.86
C PRO A 173 -26.16 -8.63 -7.84
N VAL A 174 -25.59 -9.84 -7.80
CA VAL A 174 -24.43 -10.25 -8.59
C VAL A 174 -24.79 -11.33 -9.61
N THR A 175 -23.93 -11.48 -10.61
CA THR A 175 -23.92 -12.59 -11.57
C THR A 175 -22.55 -13.21 -11.58
N ALA A 176 -22.51 -14.54 -11.57
CA ALA A 176 -21.29 -15.32 -11.67
C ALA A 176 -21.32 -16.23 -12.91
N ALA A 177 -20.15 -16.47 -13.49
CA ALA A 177 -19.97 -17.27 -14.70
C ALA A 177 -18.69 -18.09 -14.60
N GLY A 178 -18.55 -19.11 -15.45
CA GLY A 178 -17.29 -19.85 -15.55
C GLY A 178 -17.12 -20.51 -16.92
N SER A 179 -15.88 -20.58 -17.38
CA SER A 179 -15.46 -21.23 -18.63
C SER A 179 -14.19 -22.07 -18.42
N ILE A 180 -13.88 -22.91 -19.41
CA ILE A 180 -12.58 -23.57 -19.56
C ILE A 180 -12.03 -23.18 -20.92
N GLU A 181 -10.87 -22.54 -20.95
CA GLU A 181 -10.20 -22.06 -22.17
C GLU A 181 -8.69 -22.34 -22.07
N ASN A 182 -8.09 -22.96 -23.08
CA ASN A 182 -6.65 -23.29 -23.11
C ASN A 182 -6.15 -24.02 -21.83
N ASP A 183 -6.89 -25.05 -21.42
CA ASP A 183 -6.70 -25.81 -20.17
C ASP A 183 -6.75 -24.95 -18.89
N THR A 184 -7.28 -23.73 -18.95
CA THR A 184 -7.45 -22.84 -17.81
C THR A 184 -8.92 -22.82 -17.36
N VAL A 185 -9.18 -23.13 -16.09
CA VAL A 185 -10.49 -22.90 -15.47
C VAL A 185 -10.56 -21.43 -15.10
N ILE A 186 -11.60 -20.72 -15.56
CA ILE A 186 -11.84 -19.30 -15.28
C ILE A 186 -13.22 -19.19 -14.64
N LEU A 187 -13.29 -18.66 -13.42
CA LEU A 187 -14.53 -18.30 -12.73
C LEU A 187 -14.57 -16.78 -12.57
N SER A 188 -15.74 -16.17 -12.70
CA SER A 188 -15.91 -14.73 -12.57
C SER A 188 -17.18 -14.32 -11.85
N THR A 189 -17.16 -13.13 -11.25
CA THR A 189 -18.34 -12.48 -10.65
C THR A 189 -18.31 -10.97 -10.91
N GLN A 190 -19.49 -10.40 -11.15
CA GLN A 190 -19.72 -8.97 -11.39
C GLN A 190 -21.12 -8.56 -10.90
N LEU A 191 -21.38 -7.27 -10.73
CA LEU A 191 -22.74 -6.78 -10.45
C LEU A 191 -23.66 -7.08 -11.65
N GLN A 192 -24.93 -7.43 -11.38
CA GLN A 192 -25.96 -7.54 -12.43
C GLN A 192 -26.18 -6.21 -13.16
N ASN A 193 -26.11 -5.11 -12.41
CA ASN A 193 -26.17 -3.75 -12.91
C ASN A 193 -24.88 -3.05 -12.48
N SER A 194 -23.86 -3.08 -13.35
CA SER A 194 -22.60 -2.36 -13.16
C SER A 194 -22.85 -0.85 -13.03
N ILE A 195 -22.18 -0.20 -12.07
CA ILE A 195 -22.30 1.24 -11.82
C ILE A 195 -20.96 1.91 -12.16
N GLY A 196 -20.87 2.37 -13.41
CA GLY A 196 -19.67 2.99 -13.98
C GLY A 196 -19.05 4.08 -13.10
N SER A 197 -17.74 4.03 -12.94
CA SER A 197 -16.92 5.03 -12.23
C SER A 197 -17.35 5.35 -10.79
N THR A 198 -18.06 4.43 -10.13
CA THR A 198 -18.52 4.59 -8.74
C THR A 198 -17.63 3.77 -7.81
N VAL A 199 -17.24 4.35 -6.67
CA VAL A 199 -16.40 3.70 -5.65
C VAL A 199 -17.15 3.71 -4.32
N ILE A 200 -17.28 2.55 -3.69
CA ILE A 200 -17.90 2.38 -2.37
C ILE A 200 -16.93 1.54 -1.53
N GLY A 201 -16.63 1.96 -0.30
CA GLY A 201 -15.75 1.21 0.62
C GLY A 201 -14.36 0.88 0.05
N GLY A 202 -13.81 1.74 -0.82
CA GLY A 202 -12.54 1.51 -1.50
C GLY A 202 -12.57 0.48 -2.65
N ARG A 203 -13.77 0.11 -3.13
CA ARG A 203 -13.98 -0.86 -4.22
C ARG A 203 -14.81 -0.25 -5.34
N ALA A 204 -14.43 -0.49 -6.59
CA ALA A 204 -15.14 0.05 -7.75
C ALA A 204 -16.35 -0.83 -8.14
N SER A 205 -17.51 -0.22 -8.30
CA SER A 205 -18.80 -0.87 -8.61
C SER A 205 -18.99 -1.21 -10.10
N ASP A 206 -17.93 -1.11 -10.90
CA ASP A 206 -17.88 -1.46 -12.32
C ASP A 206 -16.88 -2.59 -12.63
N ALA A 207 -16.38 -3.28 -11.59
CA ALA A 207 -15.40 -4.33 -11.72
C ALA A 207 -16.00 -5.74 -11.92
N THR A 208 -15.23 -6.57 -12.63
CA THR A 208 -15.38 -8.04 -12.65
C THR A 208 -14.22 -8.67 -11.90
N ALA A 209 -14.50 -9.44 -10.86
CA ALA A 209 -13.48 -10.26 -10.21
C ALA A 209 -13.36 -11.60 -10.94
N PHE A 210 -12.12 -11.99 -11.22
CA PHE A 210 -11.77 -13.27 -11.83
C PHE A 210 -10.93 -14.10 -10.85
N TYR A 211 -11.23 -15.40 -10.80
CA TYR A 211 -10.40 -16.41 -10.14
C TYR A 211 -10.12 -17.53 -11.14
N SER A 212 -8.87 -17.93 -11.30
CA SER A 212 -8.50 -18.91 -12.32
C SER A 212 -7.30 -19.77 -11.96
N ILE A 213 -7.19 -20.92 -12.62
CA ILE A 213 -6.08 -21.87 -12.49
C ILE A 213 -5.84 -22.59 -13.80
N LYS A 214 -4.57 -22.79 -14.16
CA LYS A 214 -4.20 -23.64 -15.28
C LYS A 214 -4.12 -25.10 -14.86
N MET A 215 -4.86 -25.96 -15.55
CA MET A 215 -4.87 -27.40 -15.32
C MET A 215 -3.60 -28.03 -15.92
N SER A 216 -2.73 -28.55 -15.07
CA SER A 216 -1.62 -29.43 -15.50
C SER A 216 -2.12 -30.80 -15.97
N ASN A 217 -3.29 -31.21 -15.47
CA ASN A 217 -4.08 -32.36 -15.92
C ASN A 217 -5.54 -32.10 -15.53
N ALA A 218 -6.50 -32.33 -16.44
CA ALA A 218 -7.92 -32.07 -16.21
C ALA A 218 -8.54 -32.92 -15.09
N SER A 219 -7.93 -34.05 -14.69
CA SER A 219 -8.38 -34.83 -13.53
C SER A 219 -7.96 -34.23 -12.17
N ASN A 220 -7.03 -33.28 -12.16
CA ASN A 220 -6.40 -32.77 -10.93
C ASN A 220 -7.04 -31.46 -10.43
N VAL A 221 -7.95 -30.86 -11.19
CA VAL A 221 -8.66 -29.65 -10.78
C VAL A 221 -10.15 -29.91 -10.88
N SER A 222 -10.87 -29.63 -9.80
CA SER A 222 -12.33 -29.51 -9.82
C SER A 222 -12.74 -28.13 -9.35
N TYR A 223 -13.88 -27.64 -9.84
CA TYR A 223 -14.34 -26.27 -9.60
C TYR A 223 -15.86 -26.23 -9.42
N GLN A 224 -16.35 -25.18 -8.76
CA GLN A 224 -17.77 -24.95 -8.63
C GLN A 224 -18.07 -23.46 -8.36
N ILE A 225 -19.24 -23.00 -8.78
CA ILE A 225 -19.84 -21.76 -8.28
C ILE A 225 -21.14 -22.10 -7.57
N GLY A 226 -21.32 -21.65 -6.32
CA GLY A 226 -22.47 -22.00 -5.49
C GLY A 226 -22.39 -21.43 -4.07
N SER A 227 -23.06 -22.08 -3.12
CA SER A 227 -22.90 -21.88 -1.68
C SER A 227 -22.32 -23.13 -1.02
N ASP A 228 -21.79 -23.00 0.21
CA ASP A 228 -21.29 -24.11 1.01
C ASP A 228 -20.19 -24.95 0.33
N LEU A 229 -19.43 -24.36 -0.61
CA LEU A 229 -18.39 -25.04 -1.37
C LEU A 229 -17.21 -25.40 -0.47
N ARG A 230 -16.90 -24.56 0.51
CA ARG A 230 -15.90 -24.85 1.57
C ARG A 230 -16.20 -26.18 2.25
N SER A 231 -17.43 -26.35 2.73
CA SER A 231 -17.89 -27.58 3.37
C SER A 231 -17.96 -28.75 2.38
N SER A 232 -18.31 -28.49 1.11
CA SER A 232 -18.32 -29.51 0.06
C SER A 232 -16.92 -30.05 -0.24
N ALA A 233 -15.95 -29.16 -0.49
CA ALA A 233 -14.57 -29.50 -0.84
C ALA A 233 -13.80 -30.26 0.24
N ILE A 234 -14.13 -30.00 1.52
CA ILE A 234 -13.53 -30.68 2.67
C ILE A 234 -14.09 -32.10 2.84
N ASN A 235 -15.41 -32.27 2.65
CA ASN A 235 -16.09 -33.55 2.91
C ASN A 235 -16.18 -34.48 1.69
N SER A 236 -15.90 -33.97 0.47
CA SER A 236 -15.86 -34.76 -0.77
C SER A 236 -14.42 -34.95 -1.27
N SER A 237 -14.23 -35.82 -2.28
CA SER A 237 -12.96 -35.92 -3.01
C SER A 237 -12.80 -34.83 -4.07
N ASN A 238 -13.91 -34.37 -4.69
CA ASN A 238 -13.96 -33.43 -5.80
C ASN A 238 -15.17 -32.48 -5.67
N LEU A 239 -15.04 -31.27 -6.24
CA LEU A 239 -16.17 -30.38 -6.53
C LEU A 239 -16.98 -30.88 -7.75
N ALA A 240 -18.19 -30.34 -7.94
CA ALA A 240 -19.13 -30.87 -8.94
C ALA A 240 -18.79 -30.56 -10.41
N ASN A 241 -17.81 -29.69 -10.70
CA ASN A 241 -17.50 -29.17 -12.04
C ASN A 241 -18.69 -28.47 -12.70
N THR A 242 -19.45 -27.72 -11.88
CA THR A 242 -20.67 -27.02 -12.30
C THR A 242 -20.59 -25.52 -12.02
N VAL A 243 -21.11 -24.73 -12.96
CA VAL A 243 -21.50 -23.35 -12.71
C VAL A 243 -22.99 -23.36 -12.40
N GLN A 244 -23.40 -23.03 -11.17
CA GLN A 244 -24.81 -22.98 -10.82
C GLN A 244 -25.49 -21.76 -11.47
N SER A 245 -26.04 -21.96 -12.66
CA SER A 245 -26.52 -20.90 -13.57
C SER A 245 -27.86 -20.27 -13.17
N SER A 246 -28.15 -20.14 -11.87
CA SER A 246 -29.44 -19.67 -11.35
C SER A 246 -29.25 -18.48 -10.42
N ALA A 247 -29.84 -17.33 -10.79
CA ALA A 247 -29.80 -16.09 -10.03
C ALA A 247 -30.23 -16.26 -8.56
N LEU A 248 -29.25 -16.40 -7.67
CA LEU A 248 -29.42 -16.14 -6.25
C LEU A 248 -29.35 -14.63 -6.05
N ASN A 249 -30.49 -14.00 -6.29
CA ASN A 249 -30.72 -12.59 -6.01
C ASN A 249 -30.50 -12.31 -4.52
N THR A 250 -29.83 -11.17 -4.27
CA THR A 250 -29.45 -10.59 -2.97
C THR A 250 -28.54 -11.44 -2.07
N ARG A 251 -27.50 -10.80 -1.51
CA ARG A 251 -26.95 -11.26 -0.22
C ARG A 251 -28.08 -11.16 0.80
N VAL A 252 -28.62 -12.30 1.21
CA VAL A 252 -29.72 -12.29 2.18
C VAL A 252 -29.15 -12.09 3.58
N TYR A 253 -29.03 -10.83 3.99
CA TYR A 253 -28.81 -10.43 5.39
C TYR A 253 -30.06 -10.74 6.23
N PHE A 254 -30.40 -12.03 6.39
CA PHE A 254 -31.28 -12.44 7.47
C PHE A 254 -30.51 -12.30 8.78
N LEU A 255 -30.83 -11.25 9.54
CA LEU A 255 -30.63 -11.15 10.99
C LEU A 255 -29.38 -11.88 11.51
N PHE A 256 -28.22 -11.24 11.36
CA PHE A 256 -26.92 -11.67 11.90
C PHE A 256 -26.23 -12.86 11.21
N THR A 257 -26.67 -13.29 10.02
CA THR A 257 -25.88 -14.22 9.18
C THR A 257 -25.51 -13.60 7.83
N LYS A 258 -24.21 -13.58 7.50
CA LYS A 258 -23.77 -13.57 6.09
C LYS A 258 -24.12 -14.95 5.49
N SER A 259 -24.52 -14.97 4.23
CA SER A 259 -24.77 -16.19 3.46
C SER A 259 -23.81 -16.20 2.27
N THR A 260 -23.02 -17.26 2.12
CA THR A 260 -21.94 -17.34 1.11
C THR A 260 -22.45 -17.68 -0.29
N ALA A 261 -23.56 -17.07 -0.71
CA ALA A 261 -24.07 -17.21 -2.05
C ALA A 261 -23.03 -16.67 -3.07
N ASN A 262 -22.61 -17.55 -3.99
CA ASN A 262 -21.63 -17.31 -5.06
C ASN A 262 -20.15 -17.29 -4.61
N GLU A 263 -19.74 -18.30 -3.84
CA GLU A 263 -18.32 -18.71 -3.74
C GLU A 263 -17.80 -19.17 -5.11
N LEU A 264 -16.61 -18.71 -5.52
CA LEU A 264 -15.90 -19.13 -6.74
C LEU A 264 -14.82 -20.16 -6.33
N GLY A 265 -15.25 -21.39 -6.08
CA GLY A 265 -14.42 -22.42 -5.45
C GLY A 265 -13.62 -23.28 -6.44
N MET A 266 -12.37 -23.57 -6.08
CA MET A 266 -11.46 -24.48 -6.80
C MET A 266 -10.79 -25.44 -5.84
N LEU A 267 -10.75 -26.72 -6.18
CA LEU A 267 -10.08 -27.79 -5.46
C LEU A 267 -9.06 -28.47 -6.37
N VAL A 268 -7.79 -28.48 -5.94
CA VAL A 268 -6.66 -29.06 -6.66
C VAL A 268 -6.19 -30.31 -5.94
N ASP A 269 -6.12 -31.43 -6.65
CA ASP A 269 -5.52 -32.68 -6.18
C ASP A 269 -4.05 -32.76 -6.61
N LEU A 270 -3.15 -32.69 -5.62
CA LEU A 270 -1.71 -32.85 -5.80
C LEU A 270 -1.28 -34.32 -5.72
N GLY A 271 -2.20 -35.22 -5.40
CA GLY A 271 -1.97 -36.64 -5.24
C GLY A 271 -1.06 -36.95 -4.06
N SER A 272 -0.10 -37.86 -4.27
CA SER A 272 0.84 -38.28 -3.24
C SER A 272 2.08 -37.39 -3.19
N VAL A 273 2.19 -36.57 -2.15
CA VAL A 273 3.32 -35.65 -1.89
C VAL A 273 4.25 -36.26 -0.85
N SER A 274 5.56 -36.11 -1.04
CA SER A 274 6.59 -36.60 -0.12
C SER A 274 7.71 -35.57 0.04
N SER A 275 8.98 -36.00 0.09
CA SER A 275 10.15 -35.09 0.18
C SER A 275 10.43 -34.31 -1.12
N ARG A 276 9.78 -34.66 -2.24
CA ARG A 276 9.76 -33.83 -3.45
C ARG A 276 8.57 -32.85 -3.36
N PRO A 277 8.79 -31.53 -3.48
CA PRO A 277 7.69 -30.59 -3.44
C PRO A 277 6.71 -30.73 -4.60
N ALA A 278 5.44 -30.46 -4.30
CA ALA A 278 4.38 -30.21 -5.27
C ALA A 278 3.91 -28.75 -5.15
N SER A 279 3.49 -28.15 -6.27
CA SER A 279 3.06 -26.75 -6.32
C SER A 279 1.81 -26.58 -7.17
N THR A 280 1.04 -25.54 -6.87
CA THR A 280 -0.14 -25.13 -7.65
C THR A 280 -0.27 -23.61 -7.62
N VAL A 281 -0.73 -23.03 -8.72
CA VAL A 281 -0.76 -21.59 -9.01
C VAL A 281 -2.17 -21.18 -9.43
N TRP A 282 -2.78 -20.30 -8.66
CA TRP A 282 -4.00 -19.58 -9.02
C TRP A 282 -3.64 -18.16 -9.46
N SER A 283 -4.49 -17.55 -10.28
CA SER A 283 -4.53 -16.10 -10.44
C SER A 283 -5.84 -15.54 -9.91
N ILE A 284 -5.74 -14.34 -9.36
CA ILE A 284 -6.87 -13.49 -8.99
C ILE A 284 -6.69 -12.15 -9.69
N GLY A 285 -7.78 -11.55 -10.18
CA GLY A 285 -7.75 -10.22 -10.77
C GLY A 285 -9.06 -9.47 -10.63
N VAL A 286 -8.98 -8.15 -10.65
CA VAL A 286 -10.13 -7.24 -10.59
C VAL A 286 -10.10 -6.39 -11.86
N TYR A 287 -10.80 -6.86 -12.88
CA TYR A 287 -10.82 -6.29 -14.22
C TYR A 287 -11.85 -5.16 -14.33
N ARG A 288 -11.49 -4.07 -15.00
CA ARG A 288 -12.35 -2.90 -15.27
C ARG A 288 -12.05 -2.38 -16.67
N ASP A 289 -13.09 -1.97 -17.41
CA ASP A 289 -12.95 -1.27 -18.69
C ASP A 289 -14.15 -0.34 -18.94
N PRO A 290 -13.96 0.98 -19.19
CA PRO A 290 -12.71 1.71 -19.01
C PRO A 290 -12.26 1.74 -17.54
N VAL A 291 -10.95 1.94 -17.31
CA VAL A 291 -10.44 2.13 -15.94
C VAL A 291 -10.63 3.57 -15.45
N VAL A 292 -10.56 4.55 -16.36
CA VAL A 292 -10.73 5.97 -16.06
C VAL A 292 -11.68 6.62 -17.08
N LEU A 293 -12.59 7.46 -16.61
CA LEU A 293 -13.35 8.39 -17.44
C LEU A 293 -12.71 9.77 -17.30
N PHE A 294 -12.04 10.25 -18.34
CA PHE A 294 -11.29 11.51 -18.32
C PHE A 294 -12.07 12.61 -19.04
N GLY A 295 -12.57 13.59 -18.29
CA GLY A 295 -13.22 14.79 -18.82
C GLY A 295 -12.26 15.96 -18.89
N THR A 296 -12.12 16.58 -20.06
CA THR A 296 -11.24 17.74 -20.30
C THR A 296 -11.93 19.09 -20.03
N LEU A 297 -11.19 20.21 -20.05
CA LEU A 297 -11.75 21.55 -19.84
C LEU A 297 -12.76 21.99 -20.91
N SER A 298 -12.73 21.41 -22.11
CA SER A 298 -13.75 21.65 -23.15
C SER A 298 -15.05 20.87 -22.90
N GLY A 299 -15.09 19.99 -21.89
CA GLY A 299 -16.20 19.08 -21.62
C GLY A 299 -16.16 17.79 -22.44
N GLU A 300 -15.11 17.56 -23.24
CA GLU A 300 -14.93 16.29 -23.96
C GLU A 300 -14.60 15.17 -22.98
N LEU A 301 -15.33 14.05 -23.08
CA LEU A 301 -15.13 12.85 -22.29
C LEU A 301 -14.34 11.80 -23.09
N GLN A 302 -13.32 11.23 -22.46
CA GLN A 302 -12.51 10.15 -23.00
C GLN A 302 -12.60 8.93 -22.09
N ASN A 303 -13.01 7.79 -22.65
CA ASN A 303 -12.82 6.49 -22.01
C ASN A 303 -11.34 6.11 -22.12
N ARG A 304 -10.70 5.84 -20.98
CA ARG A 304 -9.30 5.45 -20.87
C ARG A 304 -9.23 4.00 -20.37
N SER A 305 -8.66 3.14 -21.18
CA SER A 305 -8.56 1.70 -20.92
C SER A 305 -7.12 1.31 -20.59
N SER A 306 -6.91 0.24 -19.81
CA SER A 306 -5.57 -0.16 -19.38
C SER A 306 -4.67 -0.54 -20.55
N TYR A 307 -3.38 -0.17 -20.48
CA TYR A 307 -2.42 -0.34 -21.57
C TYR A 307 -2.34 -1.79 -22.10
N PHE A 308 -2.47 -2.81 -21.23
CA PHE A 308 -2.42 -4.21 -21.66
C PHE A 308 -3.44 -4.56 -22.74
N MET A 309 -4.60 -3.88 -22.81
CA MET A 309 -5.66 -4.18 -23.77
C MET A 309 -5.22 -3.99 -25.23
N ALA A 310 -4.14 -3.24 -25.47
CA ALA A 310 -3.47 -3.19 -26.78
C ALA A 310 -3.08 -4.56 -27.34
N ASN A 311 -2.86 -5.55 -26.46
CA ASN A 311 -2.30 -6.86 -26.79
C ASN A 311 -3.28 -8.03 -26.60
N PHE A 312 -4.49 -7.79 -26.06
CA PHE A 312 -5.47 -8.85 -25.75
C PHE A 312 -6.89 -8.40 -26.11
N SER A 313 -7.66 -9.29 -26.74
CA SER A 313 -9.02 -9.03 -27.22
C SER A 313 -10.10 -9.38 -26.20
N THR A 314 -9.79 -10.25 -25.23
CA THR A 314 -10.74 -10.71 -24.21
C THR A 314 -10.08 -10.83 -22.82
N PRO A 315 -10.86 -10.76 -21.72
CA PRO A 315 -10.37 -11.07 -20.38
C PRO A 315 -9.73 -12.47 -20.28
N GLN A 316 -10.25 -13.46 -21.02
CA GLN A 316 -9.76 -14.84 -20.97
C GLN A 316 -8.41 -15.01 -21.67
N GLU A 317 -8.14 -14.25 -22.72
CA GLU A 317 -6.80 -14.21 -23.37
C GLU A 317 -5.74 -13.67 -22.41
N VAL A 318 -6.01 -12.56 -21.71
CA VAL A 318 -5.05 -12.00 -20.73
C VAL A 318 -4.89 -12.89 -19.50
N ILE A 319 -5.96 -13.55 -19.02
CA ILE A 319 -5.87 -14.52 -17.92
C ILE A 319 -5.02 -15.74 -18.31
N SER A 320 -5.23 -16.27 -19.52
CA SER A 320 -4.44 -17.41 -20.05
C SER A 320 -2.96 -17.02 -20.18
N PHE A 321 -2.68 -15.84 -20.76
CA PHE A 321 -1.33 -15.30 -20.87
C PHE A 321 -0.68 -15.11 -19.50
N PHE A 322 -1.39 -14.55 -18.53
CA PHE A 322 -0.85 -14.31 -17.19
C PHE A 322 -0.45 -15.62 -16.52
N LEU A 323 -1.31 -16.65 -16.54
CA LEU A 323 -0.96 -17.96 -15.98
C LEU A 323 0.21 -18.64 -16.74
N ASP A 324 0.34 -18.43 -18.05
CA ASP A 324 1.46 -18.95 -18.85
C ASP A 324 2.78 -18.18 -18.64
N ASP A 325 2.71 -16.92 -18.22
CA ASP A 325 3.87 -16.08 -17.94
C ASP A 325 4.45 -16.28 -16.53
N PHE A 326 3.83 -17.10 -15.67
CA PHE A 326 4.21 -17.27 -14.26
C PHE A 326 5.72 -17.50 -14.03
N GLU A 327 6.35 -18.39 -14.80
CA GLU A 327 7.79 -18.67 -14.67
C GLU A 327 8.67 -17.47 -15.09
N ASN A 328 8.25 -16.70 -16.10
CA ASN A 328 8.94 -15.47 -16.49
C ASN A 328 8.75 -14.38 -15.42
N ALA A 329 7.53 -14.22 -14.91
CA ALA A 329 7.22 -13.31 -13.82
C ALA A 329 8.05 -13.61 -12.58
N VAL A 330 8.24 -14.89 -12.22
CA VAL A 330 9.13 -15.31 -11.14
C VAL A 330 10.59 -14.90 -11.40
N ILE A 331 11.09 -15.04 -12.63
CA ILE A 331 12.45 -14.60 -13.01
C ILE A 331 12.57 -13.07 -12.88
N PHE A 332 11.65 -12.30 -13.46
CA PHE A 332 11.68 -10.83 -13.40
C PHE A 332 11.59 -10.31 -11.95
N ALA A 333 10.77 -10.97 -11.13
CA ALA A 333 10.64 -10.65 -9.72
C ALA A 333 11.91 -10.99 -8.92
N ASP A 334 12.57 -12.12 -9.19
CA ASP A 334 13.84 -12.48 -8.54
C ASP A 334 14.96 -11.48 -8.90
N ASP A 335 15.05 -11.06 -10.16
CA ASP A 335 16.03 -10.07 -10.62
C ASP A 335 15.74 -8.67 -10.03
N PHE A 336 14.47 -8.25 -9.99
CA PHE A 336 14.04 -6.98 -9.42
C PHE A 336 14.23 -6.93 -7.89
N ASP A 337 13.77 -7.96 -7.17
CA ASP A 337 13.91 -8.09 -5.72
C ASP A 337 15.40 -8.03 -5.35
N ALA A 338 16.26 -8.79 -6.06
CA ALA A 338 17.70 -8.82 -5.82
C ALA A 338 18.37 -7.46 -6.06
N LYS A 339 18.01 -6.74 -7.14
CA LYS A 339 18.54 -5.40 -7.42
C LYS A 339 18.18 -4.41 -6.32
N LEU A 340 16.89 -4.26 -6.00
CA LEU A 340 16.45 -3.29 -4.99
C LEU A 340 17.02 -3.59 -3.61
N ILE A 341 17.07 -4.88 -3.22
CA ILE A 341 17.68 -5.29 -1.94
C ILE A 341 19.18 -4.98 -1.94
N SER A 342 19.90 -5.24 -3.04
CA SER A 342 21.33 -4.92 -3.16
C SER A 342 21.57 -3.42 -2.98
N ASP A 343 20.89 -2.60 -3.78
CA ASP A 343 21.12 -1.15 -3.82
C ASP A 343 20.76 -0.48 -2.48
N ALA A 344 19.66 -0.89 -1.84
CA ALA A 344 19.27 -0.33 -0.55
C ALA A 344 20.21 -0.76 0.61
N ASN A 345 20.78 -1.96 0.56
CA ASN A 345 21.80 -2.38 1.55
C ASN A 345 23.11 -1.57 1.45
N LEU A 346 23.38 -0.86 0.33
CA LEU A 346 24.54 0.05 0.22
C LEU A 346 24.38 1.29 1.12
N ILE A 347 23.15 1.64 1.52
CA ILE A 347 22.86 2.71 2.47
C ILE A 347 22.82 2.12 3.89
N SER A 348 21.87 1.24 4.18
CA SER A 348 21.82 0.44 5.42
C SER A 348 20.79 -0.68 5.34
N SER A 349 20.88 -1.67 6.24
CA SER A 349 19.84 -2.70 6.37
C SER A 349 18.49 -2.14 6.84
N THR A 350 18.51 -1.10 7.67
CA THR A 350 17.31 -0.38 8.13
C THR A 350 16.63 0.34 6.97
N TYR A 351 17.41 0.91 6.04
CA TYR A 351 16.88 1.53 4.84
C TYR A 351 16.29 0.51 3.84
N ARG A 352 16.96 -0.65 3.67
CA ARG A 352 16.40 -1.78 2.90
C ARG A 352 15.01 -2.16 3.41
N ASP A 353 14.84 -2.27 4.73
CA ASP A 353 13.55 -2.63 5.33
C ASP A 353 12.46 -1.58 5.06
N LEU A 354 12.81 -0.30 4.89
CA LEU A 354 11.86 0.74 4.49
C LEU A 354 11.45 0.62 3.02
N VAL A 355 12.36 0.41 2.07
CA VAL A 355 11.98 0.44 0.64
C VAL A 355 11.19 -0.78 0.17
N ILE A 356 11.37 -1.95 0.80
CA ILE A 356 10.72 -3.21 0.43
C ILE A 356 9.17 -3.10 0.41
N PRO A 357 8.48 -2.71 1.50
CA PRO A 357 7.01 -2.75 1.55
C PRO A 357 6.32 -1.80 0.57
N PHE A 358 6.93 -0.65 0.25
CA PHE A 358 6.21 0.40 -0.48
C PHE A 358 6.20 0.21 -2.01
N VAL A 359 7.02 -0.65 -2.61
CA VAL A 359 6.97 -0.90 -4.07
C VAL A 359 5.55 -1.24 -4.54
N ARG A 360 4.90 -2.19 -3.86
CA ARG A 360 3.52 -2.59 -4.19
C ARG A 360 2.50 -1.54 -3.76
N GLN A 361 2.73 -0.80 -2.67
CA GLN A 361 1.86 0.31 -2.28
C GLN A 361 1.81 1.40 -3.36
N ILE A 362 2.98 1.84 -3.85
CA ILE A 362 3.11 2.92 -4.84
C ILE A 362 2.55 2.49 -6.18
N LEU A 363 3.03 1.37 -6.74
CA LEU A 363 2.55 0.88 -8.05
C LEU A 363 1.09 0.40 -8.00
N GLY A 364 0.58 0.09 -6.81
CA GLY A 364 -0.82 -0.21 -6.53
C GLY A 364 -1.78 0.98 -6.64
N THR A 365 -1.29 2.19 -6.92
CA THR A 365 -2.12 3.41 -7.01
C THR A 365 -2.31 3.93 -8.43
N ILE A 366 -1.78 3.24 -9.44
CA ILE A 366 -1.62 3.77 -10.80
C ILE A 366 -2.37 2.92 -11.82
N ASP A 367 -3.25 3.55 -12.60
CA ASP A 367 -3.76 3.01 -13.85
C ASP A 367 -2.99 3.64 -15.04
N ILE A 368 -2.28 2.80 -15.80
CA ILE A 368 -1.56 3.19 -17.02
C ILE A 368 -2.47 2.92 -18.22
N THR A 369 -2.81 3.95 -18.99
CA THR A 369 -3.95 3.91 -19.92
C THR A 369 -3.61 4.35 -21.33
N ILE A 370 -4.41 3.86 -22.28
CA ILE A 370 -4.44 4.22 -23.70
C ILE A 370 -5.84 4.70 -24.10
N SER A 371 -5.93 5.46 -25.19
CA SER A 371 -7.20 5.80 -25.84
C SER A 371 -7.50 4.84 -27.00
N MET A 372 -8.73 4.92 -27.51
CA MET A 372 -9.17 4.25 -28.72
C MET A 372 -9.32 5.28 -29.85
N ASN A 373 -8.81 4.95 -31.03
CA ASN A 373 -8.99 5.72 -32.26
C ASN A 373 -10.45 5.66 -32.76
N SER A 374 -10.82 6.56 -33.66
CA SER A 374 -12.17 6.62 -34.24
C SER A 374 -12.55 5.41 -35.10
N ASP A 375 -11.60 4.56 -35.46
CA ASP A 375 -11.81 3.29 -36.17
C ASP A 375 -11.94 2.07 -35.22
N GLY A 376 -11.85 2.28 -33.91
CA GLY A 376 -11.90 1.22 -32.89
C GLY A 376 -10.55 0.58 -32.56
N SER A 377 -9.45 1.00 -33.20
CA SER A 377 -8.10 0.51 -32.87
C SER A 377 -7.52 1.20 -31.63
N TRP A 378 -6.63 0.52 -30.91
CA TRP A 378 -5.94 1.10 -29.75
C TRP A 378 -4.86 2.12 -30.16
N ASN A 379 -4.85 3.29 -29.53
CA ASN A 379 -3.78 4.27 -29.69
C ASN A 379 -2.68 4.05 -28.64
N THR A 380 -1.71 3.21 -28.98
CA THR A 380 -0.56 2.89 -28.10
C THR A 380 0.48 4.02 -27.98
N THR A 381 0.30 5.14 -28.70
CA THR A 381 1.17 6.34 -28.58
C THR A 381 0.62 7.37 -27.60
N ASP A 382 -0.70 7.41 -27.40
CA ASP A 382 -1.37 8.30 -26.45
C ASP A 382 -1.46 7.63 -25.07
N VAL A 383 -0.31 7.52 -24.41
CA VAL A 383 -0.18 6.88 -23.09
C VAL A 383 -0.25 7.92 -21.97
N LEU A 384 -1.31 7.83 -21.16
CA LEU A 384 -1.54 8.65 -19.97
C LEU A 384 -1.65 7.74 -18.74
N ALA A 385 -0.99 8.11 -17.64
CA ALA A 385 -1.14 7.42 -16.37
C ALA A 385 -1.93 8.29 -15.38
N PHE A 386 -2.78 7.63 -14.58
CA PHE A 386 -3.55 8.24 -13.52
C PHE A 386 -3.22 7.59 -12.18
N MET A 387 -2.69 8.37 -11.25
CA MET A 387 -2.40 7.99 -9.87
C MET A 387 -3.55 8.46 -8.98
N TYR A 388 -4.13 7.54 -8.20
CA TYR A 388 -5.11 7.84 -7.18
C TYR A 388 -4.48 7.77 -5.79
N ASP A 389 -4.53 8.87 -5.05
CA ASP A 389 -4.02 8.93 -3.68
C ASP A 389 -4.95 8.18 -2.71
N LEU A 390 -4.72 6.88 -2.57
CA LEU A 390 -5.35 6.04 -1.56
C LEU A 390 -5.06 6.60 -0.16
N GLY A 391 -6.10 6.74 0.66
CA GLY A 391 -5.99 7.43 1.95
C GLY A 391 -6.24 8.95 1.91
N MET A 392 -6.50 9.53 0.71
CA MET A 392 -7.13 10.84 0.50
C MET A 392 -6.43 12.04 1.17
N LEU A 393 -5.11 12.06 1.10
CA LEU A 393 -4.25 13.17 1.55
C LEU A 393 -4.19 14.30 0.51
N GLY A 394 -4.01 13.93 -0.77
CA GLY A 394 -3.94 14.82 -1.94
C GLY A 394 -5.31 15.09 -2.57
N ALA A 395 -6.18 15.80 -1.85
CA ALA A 395 -7.35 16.52 -2.39
C ALA A 395 -8.21 15.80 -3.45
N ASN A 396 -8.61 14.54 -3.22
CA ASN A 396 -9.64 13.75 -3.95
C ASN A 396 -9.51 13.52 -5.48
N GLY A 397 -8.64 14.23 -6.19
CA GLY A 397 -8.46 14.12 -7.66
C GLY A 397 -7.42 13.07 -8.07
N ALA A 398 -7.26 12.88 -9.39
CA ALA A 398 -6.13 12.13 -9.93
C ALA A 398 -4.87 12.99 -10.01
N ASN A 399 -3.70 12.36 -9.91
CA ASN A 399 -2.37 12.98 -10.01
C ASN A 399 -2.23 14.25 -9.13
N PRO A 400 -2.58 14.20 -7.82
CA PRO A 400 -2.29 15.33 -6.93
C PRO A 400 -0.80 15.65 -6.92
N VAL A 401 -0.45 16.91 -7.19
CA VAL A 401 0.89 17.36 -7.57
C VAL A 401 1.88 17.27 -6.41
N ASP A 402 1.44 17.55 -5.18
CA ASP A 402 2.23 17.43 -3.96
C ASP A 402 2.53 15.96 -3.60
N ILE A 403 1.53 15.08 -3.73
CA ILE A 403 1.68 13.63 -3.56
C ILE A 403 2.54 13.03 -4.68
N LEU A 404 2.36 13.48 -5.93
CA LEU A 404 3.16 13.04 -7.07
C LEU A 404 4.63 13.47 -6.90
N TYR A 405 4.87 14.67 -6.37
CA TYR A 405 6.20 15.16 -5.99
C TYR A 405 6.84 14.30 -4.91
N ALA A 406 6.10 13.93 -3.85
CA ALA A 406 6.58 12.98 -2.84
C ALA A 406 6.86 11.59 -3.43
N ALA A 407 6.01 11.10 -4.33
CA ALA A 407 6.14 9.80 -4.99
C ALA A 407 7.27 9.76 -6.04
N PHE A 408 7.63 10.91 -6.64
CA PHE A 408 8.47 10.99 -7.83
C PHE A 408 9.82 10.24 -7.77
N PRO A 409 10.56 10.25 -6.64
CA PRO A 409 11.81 9.48 -6.52
C PRO A 409 11.65 7.98 -6.76
N ALA A 410 10.49 7.40 -6.44
CA ALA A 410 10.21 6.01 -6.76
C ALA A 410 10.11 5.80 -8.28
N PHE A 411 9.48 6.71 -9.02
CA PHE A 411 9.43 6.61 -10.48
C PHE A 411 10.81 6.82 -11.12
N LEU A 412 11.59 7.79 -10.64
CA LEU A 412 12.98 7.99 -11.09
C LEU A 412 13.87 6.74 -10.90
N TYR A 413 13.65 5.98 -9.82
CA TYR A 413 14.38 4.74 -9.56
C TYR A 413 13.82 3.52 -10.31
N LEU A 414 12.49 3.39 -10.40
CA LEU A 414 11.81 2.21 -10.95
C LEU A 414 11.72 2.23 -12.48
N ASN A 415 11.22 3.33 -13.05
CA ASN A 415 11.22 3.66 -14.48
C ASN A 415 10.72 5.11 -14.65
N PRO A 416 11.57 6.07 -15.09
CA PRO A 416 11.18 7.47 -15.23
C PRO A 416 10.01 7.69 -16.21
N GLU A 417 9.79 6.80 -17.19
CA GLU A 417 8.65 6.88 -18.11
C GLU A 417 7.30 6.85 -17.40
N ILE A 418 7.17 6.15 -16.26
CA ILE A 418 5.93 6.17 -15.46
C ILE A 418 5.70 7.59 -14.90
N GLY A 419 6.75 8.27 -14.44
CA GLY A 419 6.69 9.66 -14.02
C GLY A 419 6.31 10.60 -15.18
N GLY A 420 6.87 10.36 -16.37
CA GLY A 420 6.48 11.06 -17.60
C GLY A 420 5.00 10.89 -17.93
N HIS A 421 4.47 9.66 -17.90
CA HIS A 421 3.05 9.38 -18.14
C HIS A 421 2.10 10.00 -17.10
N LEU A 422 2.56 10.21 -15.85
CA LEU A 422 1.82 10.90 -14.80
C LEU A 422 1.83 12.43 -14.97
N LEU A 423 2.92 13.00 -15.49
CA LEU A 423 3.02 14.43 -15.82
C LEU A 423 2.21 14.79 -17.08
N ARG A 424 2.15 13.91 -18.10
CA ARG A 424 1.44 14.14 -19.38
C ARG A 424 0.02 14.72 -19.22
N PRO A 425 -0.93 14.11 -18.50
CA PRO A 425 -2.29 14.64 -18.41
C PRO A 425 -2.37 15.97 -17.64
N LEU A 426 -1.49 16.20 -16.65
CA LEU A 426 -1.41 17.49 -15.93
C LEU A 426 -0.92 18.61 -16.87
N LEU A 427 0.11 18.35 -17.68
CA LEU A 427 0.64 19.34 -18.62
C LEU A 427 -0.34 19.61 -19.77
N GLN A 428 -0.90 18.57 -20.39
CA GLN A 428 -1.90 18.68 -21.45
C GLN A 428 -3.16 19.47 -21.01
N LEU A 429 -3.61 19.26 -19.77
CA LEU A 429 -4.73 20.00 -19.19
C LEU A 429 -4.44 21.51 -19.16
N GLN A 430 -3.25 21.89 -18.69
CA GLN A 430 -2.93 23.25 -18.27
C GLN A 430 -2.33 24.10 -19.40
N ASP A 431 -1.85 23.47 -20.47
CA ASP A 431 -1.44 24.14 -21.72
C ASP A 431 -2.64 24.51 -22.62
N SER A 432 -3.85 24.12 -22.22
CA SER A 432 -5.11 24.55 -22.84
C SER A 432 -5.38 26.03 -22.57
N SER A 433 -5.83 26.77 -23.58
CA SER A 433 -6.28 28.17 -23.43
C SER A 433 -7.52 28.35 -22.53
N LEU A 434 -8.17 27.25 -22.12
CA LEU A 434 -9.25 27.23 -21.14
C LEU A 434 -8.75 27.22 -19.68
N TYR A 435 -7.47 26.88 -19.47
CA TYR A 435 -6.80 27.03 -18.18
C TYR A 435 -6.24 28.45 -18.07
N THR A 436 -6.61 29.18 -17.01
CA THR A 436 -6.38 30.63 -16.93
C THR A 436 -5.67 31.09 -15.66
N GLN A 437 -5.26 30.16 -14.79
CA GLN A 437 -4.39 30.51 -13.65
C GLN A 437 -2.96 30.76 -14.13
N ALA A 438 -2.25 31.63 -13.41
CA ALA A 438 -0.82 31.92 -13.69
C ALA A 438 0.14 30.88 -13.07
N TYR A 439 -0.38 29.89 -12.37
CA TYR A 439 0.31 28.87 -11.59
C TYR A 439 -0.30 27.50 -11.90
N ALA A 440 0.36 26.41 -11.50
CA ALA A 440 -0.13 25.05 -11.74
C ALA A 440 -1.31 24.68 -10.84
N ALA A 441 -2.19 23.79 -11.31
CA ALA A 441 -3.29 23.18 -10.58
C ALA A 441 -2.78 22.12 -9.58
N GLN A 442 -3.50 21.97 -8.47
CA GLN A 442 -3.24 20.93 -7.46
C GLN A 442 -3.31 19.50 -8.00
N ASN A 443 -4.19 19.23 -8.97
CA ASN A 443 -4.55 17.87 -9.40
C ASN A 443 -5.36 17.88 -10.72
N LEU A 444 -5.73 16.69 -11.17
CA LEU A 444 -6.74 16.44 -12.19
C LEU A 444 -8.11 16.24 -11.51
N GLY A 445 -8.81 17.34 -11.23
CA GLY A 445 -10.22 17.30 -10.84
C GLY A 445 -10.49 16.92 -9.38
N VAL A 446 -11.72 16.49 -9.10
CA VAL A 446 -12.23 16.31 -7.72
C VAL A 446 -12.69 14.90 -7.39
N GLY A 447 -12.34 13.91 -8.24
CA GLY A 447 -12.74 12.53 -8.05
C GLY A 447 -11.90 11.54 -8.86
N TYR A 448 -12.06 10.27 -8.51
CA TYR A 448 -11.49 9.11 -9.18
C TYR A 448 -12.46 7.93 -9.08
N PRO A 449 -12.64 7.09 -10.13
CA PRO A 449 -11.99 7.13 -11.44
C PRO A 449 -12.69 8.04 -12.48
N ASN A 450 -13.73 8.77 -12.09
CA ASN A 450 -14.28 9.88 -12.90
C ASN A 450 -13.41 11.14 -12.69
N VAL A 451 -12.46 11.34 -13.59
CA VAL A 451 -11.49 12.44 -13.57
C VAL A 451 -12.07 13.60 -14.38
N SER A 452 -12.91 14.40 -13.74
CA SER A 452 -13.46 15.64 -14.30
C SER A 452 -12.59 16.83 -13.91
N VAL A 453 -11.77 17.35 -14.84
CA VAL A 453 -10.81 18.42 -14.58
C VAL A 453 -11.47 19.79 -14.38
N HIS A 454 -10.82 20.67 -13.59
CA HIS A 454 -11.36 21.98 -13.25
C HIS A 454 -10.27 23.06 -13.26
N ASN A 455 -10.65 24.29 -13.62
CA ASN A 455 -9.83 25.49 -13.53
C ASN A 455 -10.26 26.29 -12.29
N TYR A 456 -9.70 25.95 -11.12
CA TYR A 456 -10.00 26.59 -9.83
C TYR A 456 -8.86 27.46 -9.33
N VAL A 457 -9.21 28.50 -8.58
CA VAL A 457 -8.26 29.39 -7.88
C VAL A 457 -7.86 28.73 -6.55
N HIS A 458 -6.57 28.75 -6.20
CA HIS A 458 -6.06 28.28 -4.91
C HIS A 458 -4.80 29.05 -4.47
N ASN A 459 -4.36 28.83 -3.22
CA ASN A 459 -3.18 29.47 -2.64
C ASN A 459 -1.95 28.55 -2.55
N PHE A 460 -1.92 27.45 -3.28
CA PHE A 460 -0.77 26.53 -3.43
C PHE A 460 0.07 26.84 -4.68
N GLY A 461 -0.07 28.04 -5.27
CA GLY A 461 0.51 28.38 -6.57
C GLY A 461 2.04 28.23 -6.64
N ILE A 462 2.78 28.54 -5.57
CA ILE A 462 4.23 28.26 -5.48
C ILE A 462 4.49 26.75 -5.37
N GLU A 463 3.75 26.07 -4.50
CA GLU A 463 3.92 24.65 -4.17
C GLU A 463 3.76 23.77 -5.43
N ASP A 464 2.65 23.93 -6.14
CA ASP A 464 2.31 23.12 -7.32
C ASP A 464 3.17 23.51 -8.53
N SER A 465 3.36 24.81 -8.79
CA SER A 465 4.18 25.28 -9.92
C SER A 465 5.63 24.82 -9.81
N ALA A 466 6.23 24.95 -8.62
CA ALA A 466 7.59 24.51 -8.40
C ALA A 466 7.70 22.99 -8.48
N SER A 467 6.74 22.24 -7.90
CA SER A 467 6.68 20.78 -8.02
C SER A 467 6.69 20.34 -9.48
N MET A 468 5.82 20.92 -10.32
CA MET A 468 5.71 20.56 -11.73
C MET A 468 7.00 20.84 -12.51
N ILE A 469 7.65 21.99 -12.29
CA ILE A 469 8.91 22.33 -12.97
C ILE A 469 10.06 21.42 -12.49
N ILE A 470 10.16 21.16 -11.18
CA ILE A 470 11.18 20.27 -10.59
C ILE A 470 11.02 18.84 -11.13
N MET A 471 9.80 18.29 -11.12
CA MET A 471 9.53 16.95 -11.65
C MET A 471 9.78 16.86 -13.16
N SER A 472 9.47 17.92 -13.92
CA SER A 472 9.74 17.95 -15.37
C SER A 472 11.24 17.94 -15.68
N LEU A 473 12.07 18.65 -14.91
CA LEU A 473 13.53 18.57 -15.05
C LEU A 473 14.08 17.22 -14.56
N ALA A 474 13.56 16.69 -13.45
CA ALA A 474 13.99 15.40 -12.93
C ALA A 474 13.66 14.24 -13.91
N TYR A 475 12.51 14.30 -14.58
CA TYR A 475 12.18 13.40 -15.69
C TYR A 475 13.21 13.53 -16.81
N LEU A 476 13.39 14.74 -17.35
CA LEU A 476 14.37 15.01 -18.42
C LEU A 476 15.77 14.48 -18.10
N GLN A 477 16.26 14.71 -16.88
CA GLN A 477 17.58 14.25 -16.45
C GLN A 477 17.68 12.72 -16.32
N ALA A 478 16.59 12.02 -16.01
CA ALA A 478 16.58 10.58 -15.78
C ALA A 478 16.23 9.74 -17.02
N SER A 479 15.31 10.20 -17.87
CA SER A 479 14.96 9.53 -19.14
C SER A 479 15.85 9.95 -20.31
N GLY A 480 16.33 11.21 -20.30
CA GLY A 480 16.92 11.84 -21.47
C GLY A 480 15.90 12.25 -22.54
N ASP A 481 14.59 12.13 -22.27
CA ASP A 481 13.50 12.57 -23.15
C ASP A 481 13.14 14.03 -22.87
N ASP A 482 13.34 14.89 -23.87
CA ASP A 482 13.00 16.31 -23.83
C ASP A 482 11.59 16.62 -24.37
N SER A 483 10.82 15.61 -24.80
CA SER A 483 9.53 15.80 -25.47
C SER A 483 8.54 16.61 -24.62
N LEU A 484 8.41 16.28 -23.33
CA LEU A 484 7.50 16.97 -22.41
C LEU A 484 7.88 18.44 -22.19
N VAL A 485 9.15 18.72 -21.92
CA VAL A 485 9.62 20.09 -21.67
C VAL A 485 9.66 20.93 -22.93
N SER A 486 9.91 20.31 -24.09
CA SER A 486 9.86 20.95 -25.41
C SER A 486 8.43 21.33 -25.79
N GLN A 487 7.48 20.39 -25.64
CA GLN A 487 6.08 20.60 -25.97
C GLN A 487 5.46 21.70 -25.09
N HIS A 488 5.72 21.65 -23.78
CA HIS A 488 5.06 22.52 -22.80
C HIS A 488 5.96 23.67 -22.28
N TYR A 489 6.99 24.05 -23.03
CA TYR A 489 7.99 25.05 -22.62
C TYR A 489 7.36 26.39 -22.19
N ASN A 490 6.36 26.87 -22.92
CA ASN A 490 5.71 28.16 -22.64
C ASN A 490 4.90 28.13 -21.33
N LEU A 491 4.27 27.00 -21.01
CA LEU A 491 3.55 26.79 -19.75
C LEU A 491 4.52 26.80 -18.56
N LEU A 492 5.59 26.00 -18.63
CA LEU A 492 6.65 25.92 -17.60
C LEU A 492 7.32 27.30 -17.39
N LYS A 493 7.58 28.03 -18.48
CA LYS A 493 8.05 29.42 -18.45
C LYS A 493 7.03 30.36 -17.82
N GLY A 494 5.74 30.18 -18.09
CA GLY A 494 4.64 30.95 -17.49
C GLY A 494 4.63 30.82 -15.96
N TRP A 495 4.57 29.59 -15.47
CA TRP A 495 4.69 29.26 -14.04
C TRP A 495 5.98 29.81 -13.42
N SER A 496 7.10 29.74 -14.14
CA SER A 496 8.37 30.30 -13.66
C SER A 496 8.34 31.82 -13.53
N ASN A 497 7.62 32.55 -14.40
CA ASN A 497 7.41 33.99 -14.23
C ASN A 497 6.52 34.29 -13.00
N TYR A 498 5.55 33.43 -12.68
CA TYR A 498 4.77 33.52 -11.45
C TYR A 498 5.62 33.25 -10.20
N LEU A 499 6.49 32.25 -10.23
CA LEU A 499 7.45 32.01 -9.15
C LEU A 499 8.40 33.20 -8.95
N VAL A 500 8.88 33.83 -10.04
CA VAL A 500 9.69 35.05 -9.95
C VAL A 500 8.96 36.18 -9.21
N SER A 501 7.63 36.33 -9.35
CA SER A 501 6.88 37.38 -8.64
C SER A 501 6.47 37.03 -7.21
N THR A 502 6.59 35.77 -6.78
CA THR A 502 6.00 35.28 -5.51
C THR A 502 6.94 34.50 -4.61
N ALA A 503 7.93 33.78 -5.12
CA ALA A 503 8.72 32.81 -4.33
C ALA A 503 9.46 33.44 -3.13
N LEU A 504 10.06 34.63 -3.29
CA LEU A 504 10.79 35.31 -2.21
C LEU A 504 9.86 36.05 -1.23
N ASN A 505 8.57 36.21 -1.54
CA ASN A 505 7.57 36.81 -0.66
C ASN A 505 6.23 36.06 -0.82
N PRO A 506 6.09 34.85 -0.26
CA PRO A 506 4.93 33.99 -0.50
C PRO A 506 3.59 34.59 -0.07
N GLY A 507 3.58 35.47 0.93
CA GLY A 507 2.37 36.06 1.47
C GLY A 507 1.44 34.99 2.06
N THR A 508 0.22 34.91 1.54
CA THR A 508 -0.81 33.94 1.96
C THR A 508 -0.74 32.60 1.24
N GLN A 509 0.31 32.35 0.46
CA GLN A 509 0.57 31.03 -0.12
C GLN A 509 1.20 30.09 0.91
N THR A 510 0.93 28.80 0.76
CA THR A 510 1.32 27.74 1.70
C THR A 510 1.81 26.50 0.96
N THR A 511 2.57 25.64 1.63
CA THR A 511 2.76 24.23 1.22
C THR A 511 1.44 23.45 1.27
N SER A 512 1.48 22.16 0.95
CA SER A 512 0.30 21.28 0.93
C SER A 512 -0.61 21.47 2.16
N SER A 513 -1.92 21.45 1.94
CA SER A 513 -2.92 21.48 3.02
C SER A 513 -2.72 20.34 4.04
N SER A 514 -2.15 19.23 3.59
CA SER A 514 -1.83 18.06 4.41
C SER A 514 -0.60 18.23 5.32
N ASP A 515 0.15 19.33 5.21
CA ASP A 515 1.22 19.66 6.15
C ASP A 515 0.72 20.36 7.42
N PHE A 516 -0.52 20.90 7.39
CA PHE A 516 -1.14 21.67 8.48
C PHE A 516 -0.33 22.89 8.96
N ILE A 517 0.56 23.44 8.11
CA ILE A 517 1.32 24.65 8.40
C ILE A 517 0.48 25.88 8.02
N THR A 518 0.27 26.79 8.98
CA THR A 518 -0.60 27.97 8.81
C THR A 518 0.14 29.30 8.83
N MET A 519 1.43 29.31 9.15
CA MET A 519 2.26 30.52 9.11
C MET A 519 2.39 31.06 7.68
N VAL A 520 2.44 32.38 7.54
CA VAL A 520 2.73 33.07 6.28
C VAL A 520 4.24 33.13 6.03
N ASN A 521 4.67 33.38 4.78
CA ASN A 521 6.09 33.52 4.42
C ASN A 521 6.96 32.32 4.85
N GLN A 522 6.46 31.11 4.59
CA GLN A 522 7.09 29.84 4.94
C GLN A 522 8.45 29.67 4.24
N THR A 523 9.48 29.40 5.03
CA THR A 523 10.87 29.24 4.56
C THR A 523 10.99 28.12 3.52
N ASN A 524 10.37 26.97 3.79
CA ASN A 524 10.49 25.78 2.96
C ASN A 524 9.71 25.90 1.62
N LEU A 525 8.57 26.62 1.63
CA LEU A 525 7.82 26.97 0.41
C LEU A 525 8.61 27.94 -0.47
N SER A 526 9.20 28.97 0.14
CA SER A 526 10.03 29.95 -0.56
C SER A 526 11.23 29.27 -1.23
N LEU A 527 11.90 28.35 -0.51
CA LEU A 527 12.98 27.53 -1.05
C LEU A 527 12.52 26.72 -2.26
N LYS A 528 11.37 26.03 -2.18
CA LYS A 528 10.81 25.26 -3.29
C LYS A 528 10.59 26.11 -4.53
N GLY A 529 10.01 27.30 -4.37
CA GLY A 529 9.84 28.27 -5.46
C GLY A 529 11.16 28.71 -6.10
N ILE A 530 12.20 28.95 -5.30
CA ILE A 530 13.54 29.34 -5.76
C ILE A 530 14.22 28.20 -6.54
N ILE A 531 14.10 26.96 -6.04
CA ILE A 531 14.55 25.73 -6.72
C ILE A 531 13.79 25.55 -8.04
N GLY A 532 12.48 25.81 -8.10
CA GLY A 532 11.69 25.80 -9.34
C GLY A 532 12.19 26.81 -10.38
N ILE A 533 12.59 28.02 -9.97
CA ILE A 533 13.18 29.02 -10.88
C ILE A 533 14.54 28.51 -11.44
N ALA A 534 15.39 27.89 -10.61
CA ALA A 534 16.65 27.30 -11.07
C ALA A 534 16.42 26.10 -12.01
N ALA A 535 15.43 25.25 -11.71
CA ALA A 535 15.06 24.14 -12.58
C ALA A 535 14.61 24.62 -13.97
N MET A 536 13.84 25.71 -14.04
CA MET A 536 13.50 26.35 -15.33
C MET A 536 14.73 26.88 -16.07
N ALA A 537 15.74 27.40 -15.36
CA ALA A 537 16.98 27.84 -15.99
C ALA A 537 17.68 26.67 -16.72
N ASN A 538 17.77 25.51 -16.07
CA ASN A 538 18.34 24.29 -16.65
C ASN A 538 17.51 23.74 -17.83
N ILE A 539 16.17 23.73 -17.73
CA ILE A 539 15.28 23.38 -18.87
C ILE A 539 15.52 24.34 -20.04
N SER A 540 15.62 25.65 -19.76
CA SER A 540 15.87 26.67 -20.78
C SER A 540 17.23 26.48 -21.44
N ASP A 541 18.26 26.08 -20.68
CA ASP A 541 19.61 25.83 -21.19
C ASP A 541 19.64 24.60 -22.11
N HIS A 542 19.06 23.49 -21.65
CA HIS A 542 18.94 22.25 -22.41
C HIS A 542 18.28 22.47 -23.79
N LEU A 543 17.23 23.28 -23.83
CA LEU A 543 16.48 23.62 -25.05
C LEU A 543 17.07 24.79 -25.85
N GLY A 544 18.27 25.29 -25.49
CA GLY A 544 18.96 26.37 -26.21
C GLY A 544 18.35 27.77 -26.03
N ASN A 545 17.43 27.96 -25.09
CA ASN A 545 16.81 29.25 -24.77
C ASN A 545 17.69 30.08 -23.82
N SER A 546 18.93 30.39 -24.25
CA SER A 546 19.98 30.96 -23.40
C SER A 546 19.62 32.28 -22.70
N ALA A 547 18.70 33.08 -23.27
CA ALA A 547 18.21 34.31 -22.65
C ALA A 547 17.30 34.06 -21.44
N ASP A 548 16.43 33.05 -21.51
CA ASP A 548 15.60 32.63 -20.38
C ASP A 548 16.45 31.92 -19.32
N SER A 549 17.38 31.04 -19.73
CA SER A 549 18.37 30.39 -18.86
C SER A 549 19.14 31.43 -18.03
N SER A 550 19.77 32.40 -18.70
CA SER A 550 20.54 33.47 -18.04
C SER A 550 19.69 34.30 -17.07
N ARG A 551 18.44 34.60 -17.45
CA ARG A 551 17.51 35.38 -16.61
C ARG A 551 17.10 34.62 -15.36
N PHE A 552 16.61 33.38 -15.51
CA PHE A 552 16.14 32.59 -14.38
C PHE A 552 17.29 32.19 -13.46
N GLN A 553 18.47 31.84 -14.00
CA GLN A 553 19.67 31.55 -13.21
C GLN A 553 20.11 32.75 -12.35
N ALA A 554 20.12 33.95 -12.94
CA ALA A 554 20.48 35.18 -12.22
C ALA A 554 19.48 35.51 -11.10
N ILE A 555 18.19 35.27 -11.33
CA ILE A 555 17.15 35.47 -10.31
C ILE A 555 17.27 34.44 -9.18
N ALA A 556 17.37 33.14 -9.49
CA ALA A 556 17.55 32.09 -8.48
C ALA A 556 18.82 32.33 -7.62
N SER A 557 19.94 32.67 -8.27
CA SER A 557 21.22 33.00 -7.59
C SER A 557 21.15 34.23 -6.70
N SER A 558 20.23 35.16 -6.98
CA SER A 558 19.96 36.36 -6.16
C SER A 558 18.98 36.05 -5.03
N TYR A 559 17.95 35.25 -5.31
CA TYR A 559 16.91 34.90 -4.36
C TYR A 559 17.41 33.95 -3.29
N ILE A 560 18.27 32.96 -3.61
CA ILE A 560 18.77 32.03 -2.59
C ILE A 560 19.61 32.74 -1.51
N LYS A 561 20.36 33.79 -1.89
CA LYS A 561 21.13 34.62 -0.94
C LYS A 561 20.24 35.46 -0.04
N GLN A 562 19.15 36.00 -0.58
CA GLN A 562 18.16 36.76 0.19
C GLN A 562 17.36 35.83 1.11
N TRP A 563 16.90 34.68 0.59
CA TRP A 563 16.26 33.62 1.35
C TRP A 563 17.13 33.16 2.52
N GLN A 564 18.41 32.88 2.30
CA GLN A 564 19.35 32.50 3.36
C GLN A 564 19.40 33.56 4.47
N SER A 565 19.41 34.86 4.13
CA SER A 565 19.40 35.95 5.10
C SER A 565 18.06 36.15 5.83
N LEU A 566 16.94 35.69 5.27
CA LEU A 566 15.60 35.82 5.84
C LEU A 566 15.18 34.58 6.65
N ALA A 567 15.71 33.42 6.27
CA ALA A 567 15.38 32.10 6.79
C ALA A 567 16.32 31.60 7.89
N THR A 568 17.55 32.12 8.00
CA THR A 568 18.49 31.66 9.02
C THR A 568 18.18 32.33 10.36
N SER A 569 18.18 31.56 11.46
CA SER A 569 18.03 32.13 12.80
C SER A 569 19.22 33.03 13.15
N SER A 570 19.01 34.04 13.99
CA SER A 570 20.03 35.03 14.37
C SER A 570 21.31 34.45 15.02
N GLY A 571 21.25 33.22 15.55
CA GLY A 571 22.42 32.47 16.04
C GLY A 571 23.17 31.66 14.97
N ASN A 572 22.68 31.59 13.73
CA ASN A 572 23.12 30.68 12.67
C ASN A 572 23.08 29.20 13.07
N GLU A 573 22.03 28.80 13.80
CA GLU A 573 21.89 27.44 14.35
C GLU A 573 20.99 26.55 13.50
N ARG A 574 20.03 27.13 12.77
CA ARG A 574 19.02 26.44 11.97
C ARG A 574 18.31 27.41 11.02
N LEU A 575 17.59 26.84 10.07
CA LEU A 575 16.54 27.54 9.32
C LEU A 575 15.26 27.63 10.17
N THR A 576 14.65 28.81 10.18
CA THR A 576 13.33 29.08 10.79
C THR A 576 12.22 28.51 9.92
N SER A 577 11.07 28.23 10.52
CA SER A 577 9.85 27.80 9.81
C SER A 577 9.33 28.84 8.82
N ALA A 578 9.34 30.10 9.24
CA ALA A 578 8.91 31.26 8.48
C ALA A 578 9.87 32.42 8.69
N PHE A 579 9.89 33.36 7.75
CA PHE A 579 10.79 34.51 7.81
C PHE A 579 10.52 35.39 9.03
N GLY A 580 11.56 35.67 9.81
CA GLY A 580 11.47 36.48 11.03
C GLY A 580 11.16 35.72 12.31
N GLU A 581 10.59 34.51 12.24
CA GLU A 581 10.20 33.70 13.41
C GLU A 581 11.41 33.03 14.09
N GLN A 582 12.19 33.82 14.84
CA GLN A 582 13.52 33.46 15.36
C GLN A 582 13.57 32.20 16.24
N ASP A 583 12.48 31.86 16.93
CA ASP A 583 12.38 30.70 17.83
C ASP A 583 11.80 29.46 17.13
N SER A 584 11.31 29.59 15.89
CA SER A 584 10.73 28.49 15.11
C SER A 584 11.78 27.57 14.47
N GLY A 585 11.35 26.43 13.92
CA GLY A 585 12.19 25.50 13.16
C GLY A 585 11.42 24.23 12.76
N GLY A 586 11.96 23.47 11.82
CA GLY A 586 11.28 22.30 11.26
C GLY A 586 12.06 21.56 10.17
N LEU A 587 11.36 20.68 9.45
CA LEU A 587 11.90 19.98 8.29
C LEU A 587 11.89 20.89 7.05
N ILE A 588 13.05 21.03 6.40
CA ILE A 588 13.21 21.83 5.18
C ILE A 588 13.42 20.85 4.03
N TYR A 589 12.41 19.99 3.84
CA TYR A 589 12.47 18.82 2.97
C TYR A 589 12.75 19.16 1.49
N ASN A 590 12.50 20.39 1.04
CA ASN A 590 12.81 20.81 -0.32
C ASN A 590 14.33 20.99 -0.58
N LEU A 591 15.18 20.94 0.45
CA LEU A 591 16.63 20.77 0.27
C LEU A 591 17.00 19.50 -0.52
N CYS A 592 16.11 18.49 -0.51
CA CYS A 592 16.23 17.27 -1.31
C CYS A 592 16.23 17.56 -2.82
N ALA A 593 15.44 18.53 -3.29
CA ALA A 593 15.31 18.81 -4.71
C ALA A 593 16.58 19.44 -5.31
N ASP A 594 17.32 20.26 -4.56
CA ASP A 594 18.61 20.81 -4.99
C ASP A 594 19.68 19.72 -5.14
N LYS A 595 19.70 18.74 -4.21
CA LYS A 595 20.57 17.54 -4.32
C LYS A 595 20.14 16.62 -5.46
N LEU A 596 18.85 16.32 -5.60
CA LEU A 596 18.30 15.43 -6.63
C LEU A 596 18.57 15.94 -8.04
N LEU A 597 18.38 17.24 -8.27
CA LEU A 597 18.62 17.89 -9.56
C LEU A 597 20.10 18.26 -9.79
N ASN A 598 20.98 18.05 -8.80
CA ASN A 598 22.38 18.44 -8.75
C ASN A 598 22.63 19.92 -9.13
N MET A 599 21.78 20.83 -8.65
CA MET A 599 21.84 22.25 -9.03
C MET A 599 22.90 23.03 -8.25
N ASN A 600 23.26 22.56 -7.04
CA ASN A 600 24.23 23.21 -6.16
C ASN A 600 23.87 24.69 -5.89
N LEU A 601 22.57 24.97 -5.79
CA LEU A 601 22.03 26.31 -5.55
C LEU A 601 22.15 26.71 -4.08
N VAL A 602 21.97 25.72 -3.17
CA VAL A 602 22.08 25.90 -1.73
C VAL A 602 23.52 25.60 -1.29
N SER A 603 24.10 26.46 -0.44
CA SER A 603 25.48 26.30 0.00
C SER A 603 25.65 25.17 1.03
N ASP A 604 26.81 24.52 1.04
CA ASP A 604 27.10 23.40 1.94
C ASP A 604 27.04 23.80 3.43
N GLU A 605 27.27 25.07 3.77
CA GLU A 605 27.11 25.58 5.14
C GLU A 605 25.66 25.45 5.62
N ILE A 606 24.67 25.63 4.75
CA ILE A 606 23.25 25.47 5.09
C ILE A 606 22.91 24.00 5.31
N TYR A 607 23.44 23.11 4.47
CA TYR A 607 23.32 21.67 4.68
C TYR A 607 23.95 21.23 6.01
N GLN A 608 25.15 21.71 6.35
CA GLN A 608 25.84 21.36 7.60
C GLN A 608 25.13 21.92 8.84
N MET A 609 24.69 23.18 8.79
CA MET A 609 23.91 23.82 9.84
C MET A 609 22.61 23.04 10.09
N GLN A 610 21.83 22.77 9.05
CA GLN A 610 20.53 22.11 9.18
C GLN A 610 20.66 20.63 9.59
N SER A 611 21.70 19.92 9.12
CA SER A 611 22.02 18.56 9.58
C SER A 611 22.36 18.55 11.08
N SER A 612 23.11 19.55 11.55
CA SER A 612 23.45 19.70 12.98
C SER A 612 22.21 19.97 13.84
N PHE A 613 21.26 20.76 13.33
CA PHE A 613 19.94 20.95 13.97
C PHE A 613 19.16 19.64 14.05
N TYR A 614 19.04 18.88 12.95
CA TYR A 614 18.34 17.58 12.95
C TYR A 614 18.99 16.59 13.92
N LYS A 615 20.31 16.50 13.95
CA LYS A 615 21.04 15.68 14.91
C LYS A 615 20.68 16.01 16.36
N MET A 616 20.54 17.29 16.68
CA MET A 616 20.08 17.75 18.01
C MET A 616 18.64 17.32 18.30
N GLN A 617 17.74 17.41 17.31
CA GLN A 617 16.34 16.98 17.45
C GLN A 617 16.22 15.47 17.67
N PHE A 618 16.88 14.65 16.86
CA PHE A 618 16.85 13.18 16.98
C PHE A 618 17.65 12.64 18.18
N SER A 619 18.49 13.46 18.83
CA SER A 619 19.09 13.13 20.13
C SER A 619 18.07 13.11 21.28
N SER A 620 16.87 13.66 21.09
CA SER A 620 15.77 13.62 22.06
C SER A 620 14.91 12.37 21.88
N SER A 621 14.66 11.63 22.96
CA SER A 621 13.76 10.46 22.94
C SER A 621 12.31 10.83 22.61
N LEU A 622 11.93 12.11 22.69
CA LEU A 622 10.60 12.59 22.25
C LEU A 622 10.42 12.54 20.73
N ASN A 623 11.52 12.54 19.97
CA ASN A 623 11.51 12.52 18.51
C ASN A 623 11.89 11.14 17.94
N ALA A 624 11.78 10.06 18.73
CA ALA A 624 12.24 8.73 18.37
C ALA A 624 11.55 8.15 17.12
N LEU A 625 10.26 8.47 16.91
CA LEU A 625 9.50 8.04 15.73
C LEU A 625 9.52 9.08 14.59
N GLY A 626 10.09 10.27 14.82
CA GLY A 626 10.07 11.40 13.91
C GLY A 626 10.14 12.72 14.68
N MET A 627 10.49 13.80 13.99
CA MET A 627 10.36 15.16 14.54
C MET A 627 9.21 15.90 13.85
N PRO A 628 8.58 16.92 14.47
CA PRO A 628 7.51 17.69 13.83
C PRO A 628 7.95 18.30 12.49
N LEU A 629 7.02 18.42 11.54
CA LEU A 629 7.29 19.19 10.31
C LEU A 629 7.69 20.62 10.63
N ASP A 630 7.02 21.19 11.62
CA ASP A 630 7.04 22.59 11.96
C ASP A 630 6.78 22.81 13.46
N SER A 631 7.56 23.69 14.08
CA SER A 631 7.45 24.04 15.51
C SER A 631 6.06 24.55 15.96
N SER A 632 5.23 25.06 15.05
CA SER A 632 3.86 25.49 15.35
C SER A 632 2.87 24.32 15.54
N ASN A 633 3.23 23.10 15.12
CA ASN A 633 2.38 21.91 15.23
C ASN A 633 3.18 20.66 15.66
N PRO A 634 3.48 20.50 16.97
CA PRO A 634 4.37 19.45 17.46
C PRO A 634 3.80 18.02 17.38
N ASN A 635 2.49 17.87 17.11
CA ASN A 635 1.80 16.57 17.07
C ASN A 635 1.60 16.06 15.63
N ILE A 636 2.23 16.70 14.63
CA ILE A 636 2.16 16.28 13.22
C ILE A 636 3.56 16.20 12.63
N THR A 637 3.86 15.04 12.04
CA THR A 637 5.00 14.83 11.16
C THR A 637 4.59 14.06 9.91
N ARG A 638 5.50 13.97 8.93
CA ARG A 638 5.33 13.10 7.77
C ARG A 638 6.58 12.31 7.41
N ALA A 639 6.39 11.02 7.13
CA ALA A 639 7.45 10.08 6.80
C ALA A 639 8.16 10.42 5.47
N ASP A 640 7.40 10.91 4.49
CA ASP A 640 7.93 11.34 3.19
C ASP A 640 8.89 12.53 3.31
N TRP A 641 8.49 13.56 4.07
CA TRP A 641 9.30 14.74 4.34
C TRP A 641 10.52 14.47 5.24
N ILE A 642 10.42 13.51 6.17
CA ILE A 642 11.60 13.00 6.89
C ILE A 642 12.58 12.35 5.90
N MET A 643 12.11 11.50 4.98
CA MET A 643 13.00 10.81 4.03
C MET A 643 13.60 11.72 2.96
N PHE A 644 12.87 12.74 2.51
CA PHE A 644 13.44 13.82 1.69
C PHE A 644 14.55 14.56 2.45
N SER A 645 14.31 14.90 3.72
CA SER A 645 15.32 15.56 4.56
C SER A 645 16.53 14.63 4.80
N ALA A 646 16.33 13.34 5.01
CA ALA A 646 17.39 12.34 5.12
C ALA A 646 18.22 12.18 3.83
N ALA A 647 17.59 12.30 2.66
CA ALA A 647 18.30 12.33 1.38
C ALA A 647 19.10 13.63 1.14
N ALA A 648 18.81 14.68 1.92
CA ALA A 648 19.42 16.00 1.78
C ALA A 648 20.58 16.29 2.76
N VAL A 649 20.62 15.64 3.94
CA VAL A 649 21.64 15.92 4.97
C VAL A 649 23.08 15.61 4.51
N GLY A 650 24.03 16.36 5.05
CA GLY A 650 25.45 16.28 4.66
C GLY A 650 26.25 15.14 5.30
N ASP A 651 25.66 14.39 6.24
CA ASP A 651 26.36 13.33 6.97
C ASP A 651 25.53 12.06 7.17
N ASN A 652 26.21 10.91 7.15
CA ASN A 652 25.57 9.60 7.29
C ASN A 652 24.94 9.36 8.66
N SER A 653 25.45 9.96 9.75
CA SER A 653 24.93 9.71 11.10
C SER A 653 23.52 10.28 11.22
N THR A 654 23.35 11.55 10.88
CA THR A 654 22.05 12.22 10.92
C THR A 654 21.05 11.56 9.95
N ARG A 655 21.51 11.15 8.76
CA ARG A 655 20.69 10.39 7.81
C ARG A 655 20.19 9.08 8.43
N ASP A 656 21.08 8.32 9.05
CA ASP A 656 20.76 6.99 9.60
C ASP A 656 19.87 7.10 10.85
N ASP A 657 19.98 8.19 11.63
CA ASP A 657 19.03 8.54 12.70
C ASP A 657 17.62 8.78 12.13
N MET A 658 17.51 9.55 11.04
CA MET A 658 16.22 9.83 10.37
C MET A 658 15.58 8.60 9.71
N ILE A 659 16.40 7.75 9.06
CA ILE A 659 15.97 6.43 8.56
C ILE A 659 15.43 5.58 9.73
N THR A 660 16.14 5.57 10.86
CA THR A 660 15.76 4.80 12.03
C THR A 660 14.44 5.29 12.61
N ALA A 661 14.18 6.60 12.64
CA ALA A 661 12.92 7.15 13.12
C ALA A 661 11.71 6.68 12.29
N VAL A 662 11.81 6.73 10.95
CA VAL A 662 10.74 6.24 10.06
C VAL A 662 10.57 4.71 10.15
N HIS A 663 11.67 3.97 10.36
CA HIS A 663 11.61 2.52 10.58
C HIS A 663 10.95 2.14 11.91
N GLN A 664 11.20 2.92 12.98
CA GLN A 664 10.50 2.76 14.26
C GLN A 664 9.02 3.13 14.15
N TYR A 665 8.66 4.19 13.40
CA TYR A 665 7.25 4.50 13.10
C TYR A 665 6.56 3.32 12.38
N MET A 666 7.16 2.80 11.31
CA MET A 666 6.65 1.64 10.56
C MET A 666 6.51 0.38 11.44
N SER A 667 7.48 0.12 12.32
CA SER A 667 7.55 -1.11 13.14
C SER A 667 6.99 -1.00 14.56
N SER A 668 6.48 0.19 14.92
CA SER A 668 5.85 0.53 16.21
C SER A 668 4.78 -0.45 16.68
N GLY A 669 4.09 -1.09 15.74
CA GLY A 669 3.01 -2.04 16.02
C GLY A 669 1.68 -1.40 16.41
N VAL A 670 1.55 -0.06 16.43
CA VAL A 670 0.29 0.63 16.76
C VAL A 670 -0.65 0.79 15.56
N ASN A 671 -0.15 0.57 14.33
CA ASN A 671 -0.92 0.70 13.09
C ASN A 671 -1.22 -0.68 12.50
N SER A 672 -2.35 -0.82 11.79
CA SER A 672 -2.89 -2.11 11.32
C SER A 672 -3.46 -2.11 9.90
N LEU A 673 -3.08 -1.10 9.11
CA LEU A 673 -3.47 -0.86 7.72
C LEU A 673 -2.20 -0.47 6.92
N PRO A 674 -2.27 -0.31 5.58
CA PRO A 674 -1.11 0.14 4.79
C PRO A 674 -0.64 1.51 5.27
N LEU A 675 0.66 1.64 5.55
CA LEU A 675 1.18 2.80 6.29
C LEU A 675 0.98 4.09 5.49
N GLY A 676 0.48 5.13 6.17
CA GLY A 676 0.38 6.47 5.61
C GLY A 676 1.61 7.33 5.91
N PRO A 677 1.82 8.42 5.15
CA PRO A 677 2.91 9.34 5.43
C PRO A 677 2.63 10.21 6.66
N LEU A 678 1.38 10.56 6.96
CA LEU A 678 1.00 11.52 8.01
C LEU A 678 0.72 10.81 9.35
N TYR A 679 1.44 11.19 10.41
CA TYR A 679 1.31 10.60 11.74
C TYR A 679 1.71 11.55 12.88
N ASP A 680 1.37 11.14 14.11
CA ASP A 680 1.82 11.78 15.34
C ASP A 680 3.24 11.28 15.71
N PRO A 681 4.27 12.15 15.78
CA PRO A 681 5.66 11.77 16.09
C PRO A 681 5.86 11.21 17.50
N ILE A 682 4.91 11.43 18.42
CA ILE A 682 4.99 10.97 19.81
C ILE A 682 4.40 9.56 19.96
N THR A 683 3.22 9.31 19.38
CA THR A 683 2.50 8.03 19.52
C THR A 683 2.75 7.04 18.39
N GLY A 684 3.18 7.53 17.22
CA GLY A 684 3.32 6.73 16.00
C GLY A 684 2.01 6.39 15.32
N LEU A 685 0.87 6.91 15.77
CA LEU A 685 -0.44 6.64 15.16
C LEU A 685 -0.57 7.38 13.82
N VAL A 686 -0.93 6.64 12.77
CA VAL A 686 -1.31 7.21 11.46
C VAL A 686 -2.51 8.14 11.64
N THR A 687 -2.40 9.36 11.12
CA THR A 687 -3.49 10.35 11.12
C THR A 687 -4.00 10.68 9.72
N GLY A 688 -3.33 10.21 8.64
CA GLY A 688 -3.83 10.33 7.27
C GLY A 688 -3.00 9.60 6.20
N GLY A 689 -3.60 9.41 5.02
CA GLY A 689 -2.91 8.89 3.83
C GLY A 689 -2.59 7.38 3.85
N SER A 690 -3.37 6.56 4.55
CA SER A 690 -3.20 5.09 4.53
C SER A 690 -3.21 4.53 3.10
N SER A 691 -2.17 3.80 2.71
CA SER A 691 -1.90 3.32 1.34
C SER A 691 -1.48 4.39 0.31
N SER A 692 -1.19 5.63 0.71
CA SER A 692 -0.79 6.71 -0.20
C SER A 692 0.50 6.41 -0.96
N PRO A 693 0.62 6.79 -2.25
CA PRO A 693 1.86 6.72 -3.02
C PRO A 693 2.91 7.75 -2.59
N ALA A 694 2.59 8.70 -1.71
CA ALA A 694 3.58 9.63 -1.14
C ALA A 694 4.76 8.90 -0.46
N MET A 695 4.52 7.66 0.01
CA MET A 695 5.58 6.75 0.50
C MET A 695 6.63 6.38 -0.57
N GLY A 696 6.47 6.80 -1.84
CA GLY A 696 7.55 6.80 -2.83
C GLY A 696 8.75 7.66 -2.44
N ALA A 697 8.58 8.59 -1.50
CA ALA A 697 9.67 9.33 -0.90
C ALA A 697 10.71 8.46 -0.17
N MET A 698 10.37 7.22 0.20
CA MET A 698 11.35 6.26 0.72
C MET A 698 12.47 6.00 -0.31
N PHE A 699 12.24 6.19 -1.61
CA PHE A 699 13.25 6.04 -2.67
C PHE A 699 14.14 7.27 -2.88
N ALA A 700 13.95 8.37 -2.12
CA ALA A 700 14.68 9.63 -2.31
C ALA A 700 16.22 9.47 -2.36
N MET A 701 16.80 8.68 -1.45
CA MET A 701 18.25 8.44 -1.43
C MET A 701 18.75 7.65 -2.66
N LEU A 702 18.00 6.65 -3.12
CA LEU A 702 18.35 5.89 -4.32
C LEU A 702 18.28 6.77 -5.58
N ALA A 703 17.26 7.65 -5.66
CA ALA A 703 17.13 8.61 -6.76
C ALA A 703 18.28 9.64 -6.77
N VAL A 704 18.63 10.22 -5.61
CA VAL A 704 19.76 11.16 -5.48
C VAL A 704 21.10 10.50 -5.83
N GLN A 705 21.33 9.24 -5.40
CA GLN A 705 22.54 8.50 -5.75
C GLN A 705 22.64 8.22 -7.27
N ASN A 706 21.54 7.83 -7.90
CA ASN A 706 21.49 7.60 -9.35
C ASN A 706 21.75 8.89 -10.15
N ALA A 707 21.16 10.03 -9.74
CA ALA A 707 21.40 11.33 -10.35
C ALA A 707 22.86 11.80 -10.23
N GLY A 708 23.53 11.49 -9.11
CA GLY A 708 24.97 11.71 -8.97
C GLY A 708 25.79 10.87 -9.95
N ALA A 709 25.45 9.58 -10.12
CA ALA A 709 26.18 8.65 -10.97
C ALA A 709 26.13 9.01 -12.47
N SER A 710 24.99 9.51 -12.98
CA SER A 710 24.83 9.87 -14.40
C SER A 710 25.73 11.03 -14.85
N THR A 711 26.18 11.89 -13.92
CA THR A 711 27.15 12.96 -14.23
C THR A 711 28.59 12.47 -14.48
N GLY A 712 28.88 11.20 -14.19
CA GLY A 712 30.21 10.60 -14.38
C GLY A 712 30.51 10.04 -15.78
N SER A 713 29.51 9.93 -16.67
CA SER A 713 29.64 9.23 -17.96
C SER A 713 29.19 10.05 -19.17
N ASN A 714 30.12 10.82 -19.76
CA ASN A 714 29.98 11.29 -21.15
C ASN A 714 30.05 10.09 -22.11
N GLY A 715 28.93 9.60 -22.65
CA GLY A 715 28.97 8.47 -23.58
C GLY A 715 27.65 7.92 -24.16
N ALA A 716 27.11 8.62 -25.18
CA ALA A 716 26.15 8.15 -26.19
C ALA A 716 24.69 7.84 -25.76
N PRO A 717 23.68 8.14 -26.62
CA PRO A 717 22.28 7.80 -26.35
C PRO A 717 22.02 6.29 -26.48
N ALA A 718 21.16 5.75 -25.62
CA ALA A 718 20.63 4.41 -25.77
C ALA A 718 19.61 4.39 -26.93
N THR A 719 20.04 3.98 -28.12
CA THR A 719 19.14 3.75 -29.25
C THR A 719 18.16 2.62 -28.93
N SER A 720 16.86 2.87 -29.16
CA SER A 720 15.79 1.89 -29.04
C SER A 720 16.13 0.59 -29.78
N SER A 721 16.23 -0.52 -29.04
CA SER A 721 16.38 -1.86 -29.62
C SER A 721 15.09 -2.63 -29.49
N ASP A 722 14.35 -2.67 -30.59
CA ASP A 722 13.18 -3.49 -30.87
C ASP A 722 13.35 -4.93 -30.33
N PHE A 723 12.52 -5.36 -29.37
CA PHE A 723 12.68 -6.66 -28.70
C PHE A 723 11.97 -7.80 -29.44
N THR A 724 12.31 -7.99 -30.72
CA THR A 724 11.93 -9.17 -31.47
C THR A 724 13.06 -10.20 -31.50
N THR A 725 12.92 -11.24 -30.67
CA THR A 725 13.74 -12.47 -30.66
C THR A 725 15.26 -12.32 -30.46
N ARG A 726 15.76 -12.51 -29.22
CA ARG A 726 17.18 -12.81 -28.99
C ARG A 726 17.44 -14.23 -28.48
N LYS A 727 18.45 -14.85 -29.10
CA LYS A 727 19.02 -16.16 -28.73
C LYS A 727 19.78 -16.07 -27.40
N SER A 728 19.90 -17.24 -26.75
CA SER A 728 20.57 -17.48 -25.46
C SER A 728 21.87 -16.70 -25.20
N PRO A 729 22.08 -16.16 -23.98
CA PRO A 729 23.28 -15.41 -23.61
C PRO A 729 24.52 -16.30 -23.40
N SER A 730 25.69 -15.70 -23.57
CA SER A 730 26.99 -16.39 -23.61
C SER A 730 27.58 -16.71 -22.23
N THR A 731 28.42 -17.74 -22.21
CA THR A 731 28.94 -18.50 -21.05
C THR A 731 29.65 -17.72 -19.92
N LYS A 732 29.89 -16.40 -20.04
CA LYS A 732 30.72 -15.66 -19.07
C LYS A 732 30.03 -15.32 -17.74
N ILE A 733 28.71 -15.11 -17.72
CA ILE A 733 27.96 -14.79 -16.48
C ILE A 733 27.88 -16.01 -15.54
N ILE A 734 28.01 -17.23 -16.09
CA ILE A 734 27.90 -18.49 -15.32
C ILE A 734 29.07 -18.67 -14.32
N VAL A 735 30.23 -18.06 -14.58
CA VAL A 735 31.45 -18.34 -13.80
C VAL A 735 31.40 -17.75 -12.39
N GLU A 736 30.81 -16.57 -12.21
CA GLU A 736 30.78 -15.87 -10.92
C GLU A 736 29.73 -16.47 -9.97
N ALA A 737 28.56 -16.85 -10.48
CA ALA A 737 27.54 -17.56 -9.72
C ALA A 737 28.02 -18.94 -9.20
N VAL A 738 28.87 -19.64 -9.97
CA VAL A 738 29.46 -20.93 -9.55
C VAL A 738 30.44 -20.75 -8.39
N ILE A 739 31.21 -19.66 -8.35
CA ILE A 739 32.19 -19.41 -7.27
C ILE A 739 31.49 -19.20 -5.93
N GLY A 740 30.39 -18.44 -5.90
CA GLY A 740 29.56 -18.28 -4.69
C GLY A 740 29.00 -19.61 -4.17
N GLY A 741 28.50 -20.45 -5.08
CA GLY A 741 27.99 -21.79 -4.74
C GLY A 741 29.04 -22.73 -4.15
N VAL A 742 30.27 -22.70 -4.67
CA VAL A 742 31.39 -23.53 -4.15
C VAL A 742 31.81 -23.10 -2.74
N VAL A 743 31.86 -21.79 -2.46
CA VAL A 743 32.18 -21.28 -1.11
C VAL A 743 31.11 -21.69 -0.10
N GLY A 744 29.82 -21.58 -0.47
CA GLY A 744 28.71 -22.06 0.36
C GLY A 744 28.78 -23.56 0.66
N ALA A 745 29.05 -24.39 -0.35
CA ALA A 745 29.18 -25.84 -0.20
C ALA A 745 30.36 -26.25 0.72
N LEU A 746 31.48 -25.53 0.66
CA LEU A 746 32.64 -25.77 1.53
C LEU A 746 32.35 -25.43 3.00
N MET A 747 31.62 -24.34 3.27
CA MET A 747 31.18 -24.01 4.63
C MET A 747 30.16 -25.03 5.17
N LEU A 748 29.27 -25.53 4.32
CA LEU A 748 28.32 -26.60 4.68
C LEU A 748 29.07 -27.89 5.10
N PHE A 749 30.07 -28.30 4.32
CA PHE A 749 30.91 -29.46 4.65
C PHE A 749 31.65 -29.29 5.99
N ALA A 750 32.19 -28.10 6.27
CA ALA A 750 32.84 -27.80 7.55
C ALA A 750 31.89 -27.90 8.75
N CYS A 751 30.63 -27.45 8.60
CA CYS A 751 29.60 -27.58 9.63
C CYS A 751 29.21 -29.05 9.87
N ILE A 752 28.94 -29.82 8.81
CA ILE A 752 28.60 -31.26 8.92
C ILE A 752 29.75 -32.04 9.57
N TYR A 753 31.00 -31.75 9.19
CA TYR A 753 32.19 -32.37 9.77
C TYR A 753 32.35 -32.07 11.28
N LYS A 754 32.08 -30.83 11.71
CA LYS A 754 32.05 -30.48 13.15
C LYS A 754 30.97 -31.25 13.93
N VAL A 755 29.79 -31.45 13.36
CA VAL A 755 28.70 -32.22 13.99
C VAL A 755 29.07 -33.71 14.10
N TYR A 756 29.69 -34.28 13.05
CA TYR A 756 30.18 -35.66 13.05
C TYR A 756 31.23 -35.90 14.15
N LEU A 757 32.23 -35.02 14.28
CA LEU A 757 33.26 -35.10 15.32
C LEU A 757 32.67 -35.03 16.74
N ARG A 758 31.68 -34.16 16.97
CA ARG A 758 30.98 -34.07 18.28
C ARG A 758 30.22 -35.35 18.63
N ARG A 759 29.63 -36.05 17.65
CA ARG A 759 28.95 -37.35 17.87
C ARG A 759 29.91 -38.52 18.11
N GLY A 760 31.14 -38.46 17.58
CA GLY A 760 32.19 -39.45 17.83
C GLY A 760 32.70 -39.45 19.28
N ALA A 761 32.85 -38.27 19.89
CA ALA A 761 33.37 -38.14 21.26
C ALA A 761 32.43 -38.75 22.32
N SER A 762 31.11 -38.70 22.12
CA SER A 762 30.12 -39.15 23.11
C SER A 762 29.91 -40.67 23.18
N ARG A 763 30.68 -41.47 22.42
CA ARG A 763 30.54 -42.95 22.37
C ARG A 763 31.71 -43.73 22.99
N ARG A 764 32.66 -43.06 23.67
CA ARG A 764 33.77 -43.72 24.39
C ARG A 764 33.86 -43.26 25.84
N GLY A 765 33.13 -43.94 26.73
CA GLY A 765 33.18 -43.70 28.17
C GLY A 765 32.28 -44.65 28.96
N GLY A 766 32.72 -45.90 29.17
CA GLY A 766 31.92 -46.93 29.85
C GLY A 766 32.66 -47.70 30.94
N SER A 767 31.95 -48.01 32.04
CA SER A 767 32.32 -48.82 33.22
C SER A 767 33.28 -48.14 34.23
N LYS A 768 33.11 -48.25 35.55
CA LYS A 768 32.72 -49.40 36.41
C LYS A 768 32.12 -48.95 37.77
N GLY A 769 31.39 -49.84 38.46
CA GLY A 769 31.29 -49.82 39.94
C GLY A 769 29.88 -49.80 40.59
N ARG A 770 29.59 -50.84 41.38
CA ARG A 770 28.54 -50.99 42.43
C ARG A 770 29.27 -51.60 43.66
N PRO A 771 28.75 -51.65 44.92
CA PRO A 771 27.62 -50.93 45.54
C PRO A 771 27.91 -50.36 46.98
N THR A 772 26.92 -49.67 47.56
CA THR A 772 26.55 -49.38 49.00
C THR A 772 27.31 -50.07 50.17
N PRO A 773 27.42 -49.48 51.41
CA PRO A 773 26.25 -49.10 52.26
C PRO A 773 26.34 -48.00 53.37
N TYR A 774 25.16 -47.61 53.86
CA TYR A 774 24.74 -47.11 55.21
C TYR A 774 25.67 -46.28 56.12
N ALA A 775 25.17 -45.11 56.56
CA ALA A 775 24.67 -44.86 57.92
C ALA A 775 24.10 -43.43 58.03
N GLY A 776 23.09 -43.19 58.88
CA GLY A 776 22.57 -41.83 59.14
C GLY A 776 22.65 -41.49 60.63
N VAL A 777 22.66 -40.19 60.95
CA VAL A 777 22.20 -39.56 62.21
C VAL A 777 21.90 -38.09 61.89
N ASP A 778 20.74 -37.62 62.34
CA ASP A 778 20.29 -36.23 62.45
C ASP A 778 20.16 -35.95 63.98
N PRO A 779 20.23 -34.71 64.54
CA PRO A 779 19.21 -33.69 64.25
C PRO A 779 19.55 -32.18 64.39
N HIS A 780 18.71 -31.35 63.74
CA HIS A 780 18.40 -29.92 63.98
C HIS A 780 19.48 -28.86 63.62
N THR A 781 19.14 -27.66 63.09
CA THR A 781 17.87 -26.87 63.16
C THR A 781 17.48 -26.19 61.82
N ASP A 782 16.22 -25.73 61.73
CA ASP A 782 15.49 -25.28 60.52
C ASP A 782 15.81 -23.89 59.93
N ILE A 783 15.53 -23.70 58.63
CA ILE A 783 14.56 -22.70 58.09
C ILE A 783 13.84 -23.32 56.87
N ALA A 784 12.51 -23.13 56.75
CA ALA A 784 11.65 -23.83 55.79
C ALA A 784 11.37 -23.08 54.47
N PHE A 785 11.10 -23.86 53.40
CA PHE A 785 10.42 -23.43 52.18
C PHE A 785 9.11 -24.23 52.01
N ALA A 786 8.02 -23.57 51.62
CA ALA A 786 6.76 -24.22 51.26
C ALA A 786 6.41 -23.97 49.78
N LYS A 787 5.79 -24.96 49.14
CA LYS A 787 5.62 -25.07 47.68
C LYS A 787 4.13 -25.06 47.33
N MET A 788 3.72 -24.34 46.28
CA MET A 788 2.35 -24.41 45.75
C MET A 788 2.18 -25.57 44.72
N PRO A 789 1.01 -26.24 44.67
CA PRO A 789 0.75 -27.37 43.77
C PRO A 789 -0.18 -27.05 42.58
N GLU A 790 -0.38 -28.07 41.74
CA GLU A 790 -1.19 -28.10 40.51
C GLU A 790 -2.72 -27.93 40.76
N ALA A 791 -3.46 -27.59 39.70
CA ALA A 791 -4.92 -27.50 39.71
C ALA A 791 -5.57 -28.54 38.77
N GLN A 792 -6.63 -29.21 39.24
CA GLN A 792 -7.47 -30.11 38.46
C GLN A 792 -8.92 -29.59 38.31
N ILE A 793 -9.46 -29.87 37.13
CA ILE A 793 -10.87 -29.98 36.69
C ILE A 793 -11.91 -30.22 37.80
N PHE A 794 -13.08 -29.55 37.76
CA PHE A 794 -14.38 -30.18 38.10
C PHE A 794 -15.60 -29.50 37.44
N ARG A 795 -16.69 -30.25 37.25
CA ARG A 795 -18.00 -29.85 36.68
C ARG A 795 -18.92 -29.18 37.73
N SER A 796 -19.98 -28.50 37.27
CA SER A 796 -21.22 -28.28 38.03
C SER A 796 -22.47 -28.26 37.12
N GLU A 797 -23.67 -28.37 37.69
CA GLU A 797 -24.91 -28.84 37.04
C GLU A 797 -25.99 -27.77 36.77
N LYS A 798 -27.06 -28.21 36.08
CA LYS A 798 -28.32 -27.48 35.84
C LYS A 798 -28.96 -26.92 37.12
N ASN A 799 -29.65 -25.78 36.99
CA ASN A 799 -30.97 -25.66 37.63
C ASN A 799 -31.96 -24.79 36.83
N ARG A 800 -33.27 -25.01 37.07
CA ARG A 800 -34.38 -24.34 36.37
C ARG A 800 -34.79 -23.03 37.05
N GLY A 801 -35.18 -22.03 36.27
CA GLY A 801 -35.91 -20.84 36.75
C GLY A 801 -36.84 -20.30 35.67
N THR A 802 -38.15 -20.34 35.92
CA THR A 802 -39.20 -19.82 35.03
C THR A 802 -39.61 -18.41 35.45
N PHE A 803 -39.63 -17.45 34.53
CA PHE A 803 -40.46 -16.25 34.64
C PHE A 803 -41.08 -15.90 33.29
N ALA A 804 -42.31 -15.40 33.31
CA ALA A 804 -43.14 -15.17 32.13
C ALA A 804 -43.53 -13.69 32.03
N TYR A 805 -43.61 -13.18 30.80
CA TYR A 805 -44.25 -11.90 30.46
C TYR A 805 -45.14 -12.09 29.20
N PRO A 806 -46.15 -11.23 28.99
CA PRO A 806 -47.46 -11.71 28.55
C PRO A 806 -47.71 -11.68 27.03
N HIS A 807 -48.81 -12.35 26.67
CA HIS A 807 -49.42 -12.37 25.36
C HIS A 807 -49.69 -10.98 24.77
N LEU A 808 -49.45 -10.86 23.46
CA LEU A 808 -50.23 -10.01 22.56
C LEU A 808 -50.60 -10.84 21.31
N ASP A 809 -51.75 -10.52 20.74
CA ASP A 809 -52.55 -11.48 19.97
C ASP A 809 -52.18 -11.65 18.49
N ARG A 810 -52.73 -12.74 17.92
CA ARG A 810 -52.58 -13.17 16.53
C ARG A 810 -53.34 -12.29 15.53
N LEU A 811 -52.94 -12.39 14.25
CA LEU A 811 -53.73 -12.61 13.01
C LEU A 811 -53.23 -11.71 11.83
N PRO A 812 -53.42 -12.08 10.56
CA PRO A 812 -53.04 -13.36 9.95
C PRO A 812 -52.34 -13.19 8.57
N THR A 813 -52.03 -14.31 7.93
CA THR A 813 -51.33 -14.47 6.64
C THR A 813 -52.16 -14.18 5.37
N ASN A 814 -51.41 -13.99 4.27
CA ASN A 814 -51.68 -14.32 2.85
C ASN A 814 -52.06 -13.21 1.84
N PRO A 815 -51.70 -13.39 0.54
CA PRO A 815 -51.51 -12.30 -0.43
C PRO A 815 -52.58 -12.25 -1.53
N GLN A 816 -52.64 -11.15 -2.29
CA GLN A 816 -53.15 -11.16 -3.67
C GLN A 816 -52.39 -10.21 -4.61
N SER A 817 -52.24 -10.69 -5.85
CA SER A 817 -51.63 -10.04 -7.01
C SER A 817 -52.59 -9.12 -7.76
N ILE A 818 -52.18 -7.91 -8.14
CA ILE A 818 -52.81 -7.12 -9.22
C ILE A 818 -51.75 -6.37 -10.04
N LEU A 819 -51.57 -6.79 -11.30
CA LEU A 819 -51.25 -5.94 -12.47
C LEU A 819 -52.59 -5.60 -13.16
N PRO A 820 -52.71 -4.60 -14.08
CA PRO A 820 -51.69 -3.88 -14.86
C PRO A 820 -51.75 -2.34 -14.61
N THR A 821 -51.37 -1.35 -15.45
CA THR A 821 -51.15 -1.27 -16.91
C THR A 821 -50.26 -0.05 -17.31
N ASN A 822 -49.73 -0.10 -18.53
CA ASN A 822 -48.98 0.91 -19.29
C ASN A 822 -49.53 2.36 -19.26
N SER A 823 -48.62 3.34 -19.30
CA SER A 823 -48.69 4.42 -20.30
C SER A 823 -47.29 4.98 -20.60
N GLU A 824 -46.88 4.88 -21.87
CA GLU A 824 -45.74 5.62 -22.43
C GLU A 824 -46.07 7.13 -22.49
N LEU A 825 -45.05 8.01 -22.44
CA LEU A 825 -44.97 9.20 -23.29
C LEU A 825 -43.63 9.97 -23.15
N SER A 826 -42.81 9.84 -24.20
CA SER A 826 -41.89 10.84 -24.79
C SER A 826 -41.21 11.89 -23.89
N LEU A 827 -39.88 11.80 -23.81
CA LEU A 827 -38.99 12.94 -23.64
C LEU A 827 -38.93 13.77 -24.94
N SER A 828 -38.98 15.10 -24.84
CA SER A 828 -38.53 16.01 -25.89
C SER A 828 -37.70 17.17 -25.31
N THR A 829 -36.57 17.43 -25.96
CA THR A 829 -35.54 18.40 -25.55
C THR A 829 -35.81 19.80 -26.10
N SER A 830 -35.50 20.85 -25.32
CA SER A 830 -34.91 22.08 -25.89
C SER A 830 -34.28 23.00 -24.81
N TYR A 831 -33.03 23.41 -25.06
CA TYR A 831 -32.38 24.56 -24.43
C TYR A 831 -32.90 25.87 -25.04
N THR A 832 -32.84 27.01 -24.31
CA THR A 832 -32.05 28.22 -24.69
C THR A 832 -32.20 29.41 -23.71
N SER A 833 -31.04 29.96 -23.29
CA SER A 833 -30.70 31.39 -23.01
C SER A 833 -31.56 32.35 -22.15
N SER A 834 -30.87 33.02 -21.22
CA SER A 834 -31.19 34.24 -20.43
C SER A 834 -31.34 35.53 -21.28
N PRO A 835 -31.47 36.78 -20.73
CA PRO A 835 -31.64 37.23 -19.32
C PRO A 835 -32.72 38.34 -19.07
N THR A 836 -32.96 38.71 -17.79
CA THR A 836 -33.08 40.10 -17.24
C THR A 836 -34.10 40.26 -16.08
N VAL A 837 -33.55 40.52 -14.89
CA VAL A 837 -34.04 41.33 -13.74
C VAL A 837 -35.52 41.77 -13.66
N LEU A 838 -36.21 41.37 -12.58
CA LEU A 838 -36.96 42.27 -11.67
C LEU A 838 -37.15 41.62 -10.27
N ARG A 839 -37.68 42.38 -9.30
CA ARG A 839 -37.39 42.27 -7.84
C ARG A 839 -38.59 41.81 -6.99
N GLN A 840 -38.29 41.27 -5.80
CA GLN A 840 -39.22 40.99 -4.65
C GLN A 840 -40.17 39.78 -4.86
N THR A 841 -40.50 38.96 -3.86
CA THR A 841 -40.38 39.07 -2.38
C THR A 841 -40.26 37.66 -1.71
N GLU A 842 -40.27 37.62 -0.37
CA GLU A 842 -40.39 36.44 0.51
C GLU A 842 -39.10 35.66 0.85
N ALA A 843 -38.44 36.14 1.91
CA ALA A 843 -37.62 35.33 2.79
C ALA A 843 -38.11 35.57 4.22
N GLU A 844 -38.63 34.53 4.91
CA GLU A 844 -38.70 34.38 6.38
C GLU A 844 -39.54 33.13 6.75
N THR A 845 -38.91 31.95 6.80
CA THR A 845 -39.31 30.79 7.66
C THR A 845 -38.34 29.60 7.50
N ASP A 846 -37.10 29.70 8.02
CA ASP A 846 -36.35 28.49 8.43
C ASP A 846 -35.11 28.73 9.33
N ALA A 847 -34.70 29.98 9.56
CA ALA A 847 -33.50 30.29 10.34
C ALA A 847 -33.64 30.10 11.88
N THR A 848 -34.85 29.83 12.38
CA THR A 848 -35.18 29.84 13.83
C THR A 848 -35.21 28.45 14.49
N ALA A 849 -35.34 27.36 13.72
CA ALA A 849 -35.35 26.00 14.27
C ALA A 849 -33.93 25.45 14.56
N SER A 850 -32.94 25.81 13.72
CA SER A 850 -31.54 25.37 13.88
C SER A 850 -30.85 25.99 15.11
N ARG A 851 -31.09 27.29 15.38
CA ARG A 851 -30.43 28.02 16.47
C ARG A 851 -30.91 27.64 17.87
N SER A 852 -32.15 27.18 18.02
CA SER A 852 -32.70 26.75 19.30
C SER A 852 -32.19 25.37 19.76
N ALA A 853 -31.86 24.47 18.81
CA ALA A 853 -31.24 23.19 19.12
C ALA A 853 -29.79 23.34 19.62
N GLN A 854 -28.96 24.18 18.97
CA GLN A 854 -27.57 24.40 19.40
C GLN A 854 -27.46 25.10 20.77
N ALA A 855 -28.35 26.04 21.08
CA ALA A 855 -28.36 26.72 22.37
C ALA A 855 -28.66 25.78 23.56
N ALA A 856 -29.52 24.78 23.37
CA ALA A 856 -29.87 23.80 24.40
C ALA A 856 -28.69 22.89 24.76
N ILE A 857 -27.91 22.46 23.75
CA ILE A 857 -26.75 21.56 23.93
C ILE A 857 -25.62 22.28 24.69
N VAL A 858 -25.34 23.54 24.36
CA VAL A 858 -24.32 24.36 25.04
C VAL A 858 -24.71 24.65 26.50
N SER A 859 -26.00 24.88 26.77
CA SER A 859 -26.50 25.08 28.14
C SER A 859 -26.32 23.82 29.01
N ALA A 860 -26.62 22.63 28.47
CA ALA A 860 -26.44 21.36 29.18
C ALA A 860 -24.96 21.09 29.52
N PHE A 861 -24.04 21.31 28.58
CA PHE A 861 -22.60 21.15 28.83
C PHE A 861 -22.06 22.10 29.91
N THR A 862 -22.58 23.34 29.94
CA THR A 862 -22.14 24.36 30.91
C THR A 862 -22.65 24.05 32.33
N GLN A 863 -23.82 23.43 32.48
CA GLN A 863 -24.33 22.95 33.77
C GLN A 863 -23.56 21.72 34.30
N ILE A 864 -23.11 20.82 33.42
CA ILE A 864 -22.30 19.66 33.83
C ILE A 864 -20.91 20.12 34.31
N LEU A 865 -20.26 21.05 33.59
CA LEU A 865 -18.96 21.58 33.98
C LEU A 865 -18.99 22.40 35.28
N SER A 866 -20.08 23.12 35.56
CA SER A 866 -20.23 23.88 36.82
C SER A 866 -20.54 22.99 38.03
N LEU A 867 -21.21 21.84 37.84
CA LEU A 867 -21.35 20.82 38.89
C LEU A 867 -20.05 20.07 39.21
N LEU A 868 -19.17 19.89 38.21
CA LEU A 868 -17.85 19.28 38.40
C LEU A 868 -16.81 20.21 39.03
N ALA A 869 -16.95 21.53 38.84
CA ALA A 869 -16.06 22.53 39.45
C ALA A 869 -16.36 22.82 40.93
N ALA A 870 -17.59 22.58 41.40
CA ALA A 870 -18.04 22.94 42.75
C ALA A 870 -17.53 22.06 43.91
N ASN A 871 -16.67 21.07 43.62
CA ASN A 871 -16.26 20.03 44.58
C ASN A 871 -14.74 19.93 44.77
N ARG A 872 -13.99 21.00 44.48
CA ARG A 872 -12.50 20.98 44.49
C ARG A 872 -11.78 22.13 45.22
N ASP A 873 -12.47 22.84 46.10
CA ASP A 873 -11.85 23.79 47.04
C ASP A 873 -12.14 23.38 48.49
N ASN A 874 -11.19 22.67 49.13
CA ASN A 874 -10.92 22.75 50.57
C ASN A 874 -9.63 21.99 50.98
N ALA A 875 -8.66 22.76 51.49
CA ALA A 875 -7.55 22.39 52.38
C ALA A 875 -6.37 21.50 51.87
N GLU A 876 -5.22 22.16 51.73
CA GLU A 876 -3.88 21.64 52.11
C GLU A 876 -3.64 21.82 53.63
N PRO A 877 -2.54 21.30 54.25
CA PRO A 877 -1.83 20.04 53.99
C PRO A 877 -1.49 19.25 55.29
N GLY A 878 -1.14 17.96 55.20
CA GLY A 878 -0.28 17.31 56.23
C GLY A 878 -0.55 15.85 56.65
N ALA A 879 0.48 15.01 56.44
CA ALA A 879 0.90 13.84 57.23
C ALA A 879 -0.08 12.66 57.59
N SER A 880 0.22 11.51 56.95
CA SER A 880 0.40 10.18 57.57
C SER A 880 -0.79 9.21 57.83
N VAL A 881 -0.44 7.91 57.76
CA VAL A 881 -1.14 6.69 58.24
C VAL A 881 -2.09 5.96 57.27
N SER A 882 -2.21 4.65 57.51
CA SER A 882 -2.52 3.50 56.63
C SER A 882 -3.99 3.02 56.57
N VAL A 883 -4.41 2.41 55.43
CA VAL A 883 -5.19 1.13 55.23
C VAL A 883 -6.56 0.99 55.96
N PRO A 884 -7.66 0.34 55.45
CA PRO A 884 -7.87 -0.56 54.28
C PRO A 884 -9.04 -0.15 53.32
N PRO A 885 -9.38 -0.93 52.26
CA PRO A 885 -10.54 -0.66 51.37
C PRO A 885 -11.89 -1.14 51.96
N PRO A 886 -13.05 -0.70 51.41
CA PRO A 886 -13.86 -1.67 50.64
C PRO A 886 -14.78 -1.12 49.51
N THR A 887 -15.25 -2.07 48.69
CA THR A 887 -16.55 -2.12 47.96
C THR A 887 -16.92 -1.08 46.90
N TYR A 888 -16.98 -1.55 45.65
CA TYR A 888 -17.84 -1.01 44.60
C TYR A 888 -19.33 -1.21 44.93
N ALA A 889 -20.16 -0.24 44.55
CA ALA A 889 -21.60 -0.37 44.40
C ALA A 889 -22.03 0.31 43.08
N GLU A 890 -23.12 -0.19 42.51
CA GLU A 890 -23.60 0.06 41.15
C GLU A 890 -23.98 1.52 40.86
N HIS A 891 -23.64 2.01 39.66
CA HIS A 891 -24.64 2.41 38.66
C HIS A 891 -24.05 2.59 37.25
#